data_AF-A0A1V9YHP0-F1
#
_entry.id   AF-A0A1V9YHP0-F1
#
_cell.length_a   1.000
_cell.length_b   1.000
_cell.length_c   1.000
_cell.angle_alpha   90.00
_cell.angle_beta   90.00
_cell.angle_gamma   90.00
#
_symmetry.space_group_name_H-M   'P 1'
#
loop_
_entity.id
_entity.type
_entity.pdbx_description
1 polymer ?
#
loop_
_entity_poly.entity_id
_entity_poly.type
_entity_poly.pdbx_seq_one_letter_code
_entity_poly.pdbx_strand_id
1 'polypeptide(L)'
;MEPSSATPLPLGVTLAFFRHLIDLCGGRTKLQGHTTAQVCFDYIVPLTASTQLSLVEHIAADAATAHFVRPANWYISHAWSYLFLETVDSLEVFFAQQQLTDEAVVWFCVFNNNQHRAAGFPFEYWSSTFKSQLSAIGNVVMVMHPWNDPVVLRRSWCVFEVYVAVTTGARFEMAMAPDQLKLLIDDLDEVAYDRMLTAIKSEQSQTTVPSDRDGIFALIQAETSFIEVDRLIFSTILTWIKRALHRQVTFQANTPVEQALTWKQLRSLYRVESDWSAYVRCSEQIYHCFSQAHGSNHEETLYAAATWYTAQAKISQPYASWGPPLEKILPTVEARIGVGHLQTCYLRQNIATTLLVYSEDHDVRTEQLLQQNRELLLVAPGPQHILTMLTAIGLGRVYLKLHRLQDAEQWLSLAINDLNTHLGPEHILAALAQNLLALVHVELGRPRDALPVLEANIQLALRVFGKKNDTTATMRMEYGHTLYRAGEPYRAAAELDTLVADTNSKVDLARTVVEAQEARGLAAWAAADYAMAAACFQECAVKFRSHHWPRAARKCTARLFMVLLDASVRGVALKPTVAASSWGRIEDEFTESTDTPEVWTKEFCAGCHEAILGSLHICDVCPRGAYTYCHRCWNAGNVLCGHDEESFLSFSPPHRHLLEKNLQTFDGPLDAFEDAFRGYETYCIEQRVPLDERQPRAALGYEIDTRLWHPMF
;
A
#
# COMPACT_ATOMS: atom_id res chain seq x y z
N MET A 1 -13.95 -36.91 26.16
CA MET A 1 -12.77 -36.09 26.49
C MET A 1 -13.18 -35.17 27.61
N GLU A 2 -12.64 -35.42 28.80
CA GLU A 2 -12.79 -34.52 29.95
C GLU A 2 -12.20 -33.14 29.59
N PRO A 3 -12.76 -32.04 30.13
CA PRO A 3 -12.18 -30.71 29.94
C PRO A 3 -10.79 -30.69 30.58
N SER A 4 -9.77 -30.40 29.76
CA SER A 4 -8.39 -30.15 30.18
C SER A 4 -8.38 -29.26 31.43
N SER A 5 -7.80 -29.74 32.52
CA SER A 5 -7.53 -28.95 33.72
C SER A 5 -6.78 -27.68 33.33
N ALA A 6 -7.40 -26.52 33.47
CA ALA A 6 -6.75 -25.24 33.20
C ALA A 6 -5.50 -25.12 34.10
N THR A 7 -4.35 -24.82 33.49
CA THR A 7 -3.12 -24.53 34.23
C THR A 7 -3.42 -23.46 35.28
N PRO A 8 -3.10 -23.68 36.56
CA PRO A 8 -3.38 -22.70 37.61
C PRO A 8 -2.66 -21.39 37.30
N LEU A 9 -3.38 -20.27 37.42
CA LEU A 9 -2.83 -18.94 37.21
C LEU A 9 -1.67 -18.69 38.19
N PRO A 10 -0.54 -18.12 37.73
CA PRO A 10 0.51 -17.69 38.64
C PRO A 10 0.01 -16.62 39.59
N LEU A 11 0.64 -16.50 40.76
CA LEU A 11 0.42 -15.36 41.63
C LEU A 11 0.98 -14.09 40.99
N GLY A 12 0.40 -12.95 41.33
CA GLY A 12 0.87 -11.61 40.99
C GLY A 12 0.52 -10.63 42.10
N VAL A 13 0.75 -9.35 41.86
CA VAL A 13 0.50 -8.28 42.85
C VAL A 13 -0.48 -7.26 42.31
N THR A 14 -1.30 -6.68 43.18
CA THR A 14 -2.18 -5.58 42.78
C THR A 14 -1.39 -4.30 42.48
N LEU A 15 -1.97 -3.38 41.70
CA LEU A 15 -1.37 -2.07 41.45
C LEU A 15 -1.11 -1.28 42.74
N ALA A 16 -1.96 -1.45 43.76
CA ALA A 16 -1.79 -0.79 45.06
C ALA A 16 -0.45 -1.16 45.74
N PHE A 17 0.08 -2.35 45.47
CA PHE A 17 1.38 -2.76 46.00
C PHE A 17 2.53 -1.94 45.43
N PHE A 18 2.46 -1.46 44.18
CA PHE A 18 3.52 -0.61 43.62
C PHE A 18 3.64 0.69 44.40
N ARG A 19 2.52 1.30 44.80
CA ARG A 19 2.50 2.50 45.67
C ARG A 19 3.09 2.18 47.03
N HIS A 20 2.69 1.06 47.63
CA HIS A 20 3.24 0.60 48.89
C HIS A 20 4.76 0.36 48.83
N LEU A 21 5.25 -0.27 47.77
CA LEU A 21 6.68 -0.50 47.54
C LEU A 21 7.44 0.82 47.37
N ILE A 22 6.87 1.79 46.64
CA ILE A 22 7.46 3.13 46.52
C ILE A 22 7.65 3.75 47.91
N ASP A 23 6.66 3.66 48.78
CA ASP A 23 6.74 4.18 50.15
C ASP A 23 7.80 3.43 50.98
N LEU A 24 7.85 2.09 50.89
CA LEU A 24 8.87 1.26 51.54
C LEU A 24 10.30 1.63 51.11
N CYS A 25 10.48 1.99 49.82
CA CYS A 25 11.77 2.41 49.30
C CYS A 25 12.18 3.83 49.72
N GLY A 26 11.29 4.60 50.38
CA GLY A 26 11.51 5.97 50.84
C GLY A 26 10.85 7.04 49.96
N GLY A 27 9.82 6.67 49.19
CA GLY A 27 8.98 7.57 48.40
C GLY A 27 9.53 7.89 47.01
N ARG A 28 8.69 8.55 46.20
CA ARG A 28 8.99 8.87 44.79
C ARG A 28 10.28 9.69 44.61
N THR A 29 10.56 10.65 45.49
CA THR A 29 11.76 11.50 45.40
C THR A 29 13.05 10.68 45.42
N LYS A 30 13.09 9.61 46.22
CA LYS A 30 14.28 8.76 46.34
C LYS A 30 14.44 7.81 45.14
N LEU A 31 13.33 7.38 44.55
CA LEU A 31 13.31 6.54 43.35
C LEU A 31 13.42 7.33 42.04
N GLN A 32 13.45 8.66 42.10
CA GLN A 32 13.59 9.50 40.91
C GLN A 32 14.86 9.13 40.14
N GLY A 33 14.75 8.96 38.83
CA GLY A 33 15.88 8.60 37.95
C GLY A 33 16.39 7.16 38.12
N HIS A 34 15.80 6.34 39.00
CA HIS A 34 16.18 4.93 39.12
C HIS A 34 15.48 4.10 38.04
N THR A 35 16.27 3.28 37.36
CA THR A 35 15.77 2.25 36.44
C THR A 35 15.14 1.10 37.21
N THR A 36 14.32 0.31 36.53
CA THR A 36 13.70 -0.88 37.11
C THR A 36 14.76 -1.90 37.55
N ALA A 37 15.88 -2.01 36.83
CA ALA A 37 17.04 -2.81 37.24
C ALA A 37 17.62 -2.33 38.58
N GLN A 38 17.83 -1.02 38.74
CA GLN A 38 18.35 -0.45 39.98
C GLN A 38 17.38 -0.67 41.14
N VAL A 39 16.07 -0.45 40.93
CA VAL A 39 15.07 -0.75 41.98
C VAL A 39 15.08 -2.23 42.37
N CYS A 40 15.25 -3.13 41.40
CA CYS A 40 15.39 -4.56 41.66
C CYS A 40 16.58 -4.87 42.57
N PHE A 41 17.79 -4.45 42.17
CA PHE A 41 19.01 -4.85 42.86
C PHE A 41 19.30 -4.05 44.13
N ASP A 42 18.94 -2.76 44.17
CA ASP A 42 19.26 -1.88 45.30
C ASP A 42 18.23 -1.93 46.42
N TYR A 43 17.00 -2.40 46.14
CA TYR A 43 15.89 -2.42 47.11
C TYR A 43 15.20 -3.78 47.24
N ILE A 44 14.78 -4.40 46.13
CA ILE A 44 13.95 -5.63 46.18
C ILE A 44 14.78 -6.86 46.58
N VAL A 45 15.97 -7.04 46.01
CA VAL A 45 16.89 -8.12 46.37
C VAL A 45 17.27 -8.02 47.86
N PRO A 46 17.65 -6.85 48.40
CA PRO A 46 17.83 -6.67 49.84
C PRO A 46 16.59 -6.98 50.68
N LEU A 47 15.40 -6.54 50.25
CA LEU A 47 14.14 -6.79 50.97
C LEU A 47 13.85 -8.29 51.12
N THR A 48 14.13 -9.06 50.08
CA THR A 48 13.88 -10.52 50.03
C THR A 48 15.07 -11.36 50.49
N ALA A 49 16.18 -10.73 50.93
CA ALA A 49 17.42 -11.43 51.24
C ALA A 49 17.28 -12.45 52.38
N SER A 50 16.42 -12.18 53.37
CA SER A 50 16.19 -13.08 54.51
C SER A 50 15.48 -14.38 54.14
N THR A 51 14.58 -14.33 53.14
CA THR A 51 13.79 -15.49 52.71
C THR A 51 14.37 -16.17 51.47
N GLN A 52 15.17 -15.45 50.66
CA GLN A 52 15.68 -15.92 49.37
C GLN A 52 14.55 -16.36 48.40
N LEU A 53 13.36 -15.79 48.56
CA LEU A 53 12.18 -16.02 47.73
C LEU A 53 12.06 -14.93 46.66
N SER A 54 11.16 -15.11 45.69
CA SER A 54 10.68 -13.98 44.88
C SER A 54 9.97 -12.93 45.74
N LEU A 55 9.83 -11.70 45.25
CA LEU A 55 9.12 -10.66 46.01
C LEU A 55 7.67 -11.05 46.25
N VAL A 56 7.00 -11.64 45.25
CA VAL A 56 5.60 -12.08 45.38
C VAL A 56 5.45 -13.15 46.45
N GLU A 57 6.31 -14.16 46.47
CA GLU A 57 6.29 -15.20 47.52
C GLU A 57 6.64 -14.64 48.90
N HIS A 58 7.61 -13.71 48.97
CA HIS A 58 8.01 -13.07 50.22
C HIS A 58 6.85 -12.32 50.87
N ILE A 59 6.14 -11.49 50.11
CA ILE A 59 5.00 -10.72 50.65
C ILE A 59 3.74 -11.58 50.82
N ALA A 60 3.58 -12.65 50.03
CA ALA A 60 2.48 -13.60 50.24
C ALA A 60 2.62 -14.34 51.58
N ALA A 61 3.85 -14.53 52.06
CA ALA A 61 4.14 -15.18 53.34
C ALA A 61 3.97 -14.25 54.55
N ASP A 62 3.91 -12.94 54.35
CA ASP A 62 3.71 -11.95 55.41
C ASP A 62 2.23 -11.55 55.53
N ALA A 63 1.63 -11.81 56.69
CA ALA A 63 0.23 -11.51 56.95
C ALA A 63 -0.13 -10.02 56.77
N ALA A 64 0.83 -9.10 56.95
CA ALA A 64 0.60 -7.67 56.76
C ALA A 64 0.47 -7.29 55.28
N THR A 65 1.08 -8.04 54.36
CA THR A 65 1.16 -7.70 52.93
C THR A 65 0.51 -8.73 52.00
N ALA A 66 0.12 -9.89 52.51
CA ALA A 66 -0.49 -10.98 51.73
C ALA A 66 -1.77 -10.57 50.97
N HIS A 67 -2.52 -9.57 51.45
CA HIS A 67 -3.73 -9.07 50.79
C HIS A 67 -3.45 -8.40 49.43
N PHE A 68 -2.20 -8.03 49.14
CA PHE A 68 -1.78 -7.54 47.83
C PHE A 68 -1.56 -8.64 46.78
N VAL A 69 -1.49 -9.91 47.20
CA VAL A 69 -1.17 -11.04 46.32
C VAL A 69 -2.43 -11.82 45.94
N ARG A 70 -2.65 -11.98 44.64
CA ARG A 70 -3.79 -12.70 44.05
C ARG A 70 -3.34 -13.41 42.77
N PRO A 71 -4.14 -14.34 42.20
CA PRO A 71 -3.87 -14.86 40.86
C PRO A 71 -3.75 -13.72 39.83
N ALA A 72 -2.66 -13.71 39.07
CA ALA A 72 -2.39 -12.68 38.08
C ALA A 72 -3.35 -12.80 36.89
N ASN A 73 -3.85 -11.65 36.44
CA ASN A 73 -4.69 -11.54 35.24
C ASN A 73 -4.07 -10.64 34.16
N TRP A 74 -2.88 -10.06 34.42
CA TRP A 74 -2.09 -9.31 33.44
C TRP A 74 -0.60 -9.64 33.53
N TYR A 75 0.04 -9.84 32.39
CA TYR A 75 1.47 -10.01 32.25
C TYR A 75 2.10 -8.67 31.83
N ILE A 76 3.14 -8.24 32.52
CA ILE A 76 3.83 -6.96 32.24
C ILE A 76 5.11 -7.22 31.46
N SER A 77 5.14 -6.75 30.21
CA SER A 77 6.34 -6.67 29.39
C SER A 77 7.01 -5.30 29.53
N HIS A 78 8.32 -5.25 29.81
CA HIS A 78 9.03 -3.98 29.96
C HIS A 78 10.55 -4.12 29.77
N ALA A 79 11.22 -2.98 29.57
CA ALA A 79 12.68 -2.89 29.59
C ALA A 79 13.19 -2.59 31.00
N TRP A 80 14.14 -3.38 31.49
CA TRP A 80 14.75 -3.17 32.81
C TRP A 80 15.49 -1.84 32.91
N SER A 81 15.92 -1.27 31.77
CA SER A 81 16.55 0.04 31.66
C SER A 81 15.57 1.21 31.74
N TYR A 82 14.25 0.98 31.71
CA TYR A 82 13.29 2.05 31.90
C TYR A 82 13.26 2.54 33.34
N LEU A 83 12.95 3.82 33.50
CA LEU A 83 12.71 4.41 34.81
C LEU A 83 11.53 3.72 35.48
N PHE A 84 11.73 3.33 36.75
CA PHE A 84 10.73 2.56 37.49
C PHE A 84 9.44 3.36 37.67
N LEU A 85 9.54 4.63 38.07
CA LEU A 85 8.36 5.48 38.28
C LEU A 85 7.57 5.71 36.99
N GLU A 86 8.24 5.92 35.84
CA GLU A 86 7.56 6.06 34.55
C GLU A 86 6.86 4.76 34.13
N THR A 87 7.46 3.61 34.45
CA THR A 87 6.84 2.29 34.22
C THR A 87 5.57 2.16 35.05
N VAL A 88 5.60 2.50 36.35
CA VAL A 88 4.43 2.48 37.22
C VAL A 88 3.35 3.43 36.72
N ASP A 89 3.70 4.69 36.43
CA ASP A 89 2.74 5.70 35.98
C ASP A 89 2.08 5.29 34.65
N SER A 90 2.84 4.70 33.73
CA SER A 90 2.30 4.17 32.46
C SER A 90 1.25 3.08 32.70
N LEU A 91 1.52 2.16 33.62
CA LEU A 91 0.60 1.08 33.97
C LEU A 91 -0.66 1.61 34.67
N GLU A 92 -0.50 2.52 35.65
CA GLU A 92 -1.64 3.12 36.34
C GLU A 92 -2.58 3.85 35.37
N VAL A 93 -2.02 4.64 34.45
CA VAL A 93 -2.79 5.33 33.42
C VAL A 93 -3.50 4.33 32.50
N PHE A 94 -2.79 3.29 32.05
CA PHE A 94 -3.38 2.24 31.21
C PHE A 94 -4.57 1.55 31.89
N PHE A 95 -4.40 1.06 33.11
CA PHE A 95 -5.46 0.33 33.82
C PHE A 95 -6.63 1.23 34.19
N ALA A 96 -6.39 2.50 34.56
CA ALA A 96 -7.46 3.47 34.77
C ALA A 96 -8.26 3.72 33.50
N GLN A 97 -7.58 3.88 32.35
CA GLN A 97 -8.23 4.09 31.06
C GLN A 97 -9.03 2.88 30.55
N GLN A 98 -8.69 1.68 31.00
CA GLN A 98 -9.44 0.45 30.72
C GLN A 98 -10.52 0.17 31.77
N GLN A 99 -10.64 1.00 32.81
CA GLN A 99 -11.54 0.79 33.96
C GLN A 99 -11.24 -0.52 34.72
N LEU A 100 -9.95 -0.86 34.85
CA LEU A 100 -9.46 -2.10 35.46
C LEU A 100 -8.63 -1.88 36.73
N THR A 101 -8.54 -0.66 37.26
CA THR A 101 -7.63 -0.30 38.37
C THR A 101 -7.76 -1.23 39.58
N ASP A 102 -8.99 -1.56 39.98
CA ASP A 102 -9.25 -2.37 41.18
C ASP A 102 -9.18 -3.89 40.92
N GLU A 103 -9.22 -4.28 39.65
CA GLU A 103 -9.18 -5.68 39.21
C GLU A 103 -7.79 -6.14 38.77
N ALA A 104 -6.90 -5.20 38.42
CA ALA A 104 -5.59 -5.49 37.88
C ALA A 104 -4.66 -6.14 38.92
N VAL A 105 -4.26 -7.38 38.64
CA VAL A 105 -3.26 -8.15 39.37
C VAL A 105 -2.19 -8.56 38.38
N VAL A 106 -1.00 -8.02 38.57
CA VAL A 106 0.05 -8.06 37.55
C VAL A 106 1.12 -9.07 37.89
N TRP A 107 1.51 -9.85 36.90
CA TRP A 107 2.74 -10.62 36.87
C TRP A 107 3.83 -9.73 36.27
N PHE A 108 4.83 -9.40 37.07
CA PHE A 108 5.92 -8.51 36.71
C PHE A 108 7.24 -9.23 36.97
N CYS A 109 8.05 -9.46 35.93
CA CYS A 109 9.20 -10.37 36.03
C CYS A 109 10.21 -9.99 37.14
N VAL A 110 10.29 -8.71 37.49
CA VAL A 110 11.13 -8.19 38.59
C VAL A 110 10.64 -8.68 39.95
N PHE A 111 9.33 -8.83 40.13
CA PHE A 111 8.71 -9.25 41.39
C PHE A 111 8.50 -10.77 41.45
N ASN A 112 8.09 -11.35 40.33
CA ASN A 112 7.63 -12.75 40.24
C ASN A 112 8.78 -13.75 40.10
N ASN A 113 9.87 -13.39 39.43
CA ASN A 113 11.01 -14.28 39.33
C ASN A 113 11.86 -14.21 40.60
N ASN A 114 12.42 -15.33 41.03
CA ASN A 114 13.35 -15.36 42.15
C ASN A 114 14.72 -14.81 41.72
N GLN A 115 14.97 -13.55 42.05
CA GLN A 115 16.17 -12.81 41.64
C GLN A 115 17.47 -13.36 42.25
N HIS A 116 17.40 -14.09 43.36
CA HIS A 116 18.57 -14.73 44.00
C HIS A 116 19.08 -15.94 43.21
N ARG A 117 18.24 -16.54 42.36
CA ARG A 117 18.54 -17.77 41.61
C ARG A 117 18.48 -17.61 40.09
N ALA A 118 17.96 -16.47 39.60
CA ALA A 118 17.66 -16.26 38.19
C ALA A 118 18.86 -16.51 37.24
N ALA A 119 20.07 -16.12 37.65
CA ALA A 119 21.27 -16.27 36.83
C ALA A 119 21.68 -17.72 36.54
N GLY A 120 21.14 -18.71 37.28
CA GLY A 120 21.53 -20.12 37.17
C GLY A 120 20.67 -20.97 36.22
N PHE A 121 19.59 -20.42 35.66
CA PHE A 121 18.64 -21.19 34.85
C PHE A 121 18.95 -21.13 33.34
N PRO A 122 18.81 -22.25 32.60
CA PRO A 122 19.07 -22.30 31.17
C PRO A 122 17.92 -21.69 30.35
N PHE A 123 18.15 -21.48 29.05
CA PHE A 123 17.18 -20.91 28.11
C PHE A 123 15.86 -21.67 28.07
N GLU A 124 15.88 -23.01 28.08
CA GLU A 124 14.68 -23.86 28.02
C GLU A 124 13.78 -23.64 29.23
N TYR A 125 14.37 -23.40 30.40
CA TYR A 125 13.62 -23.07 31.60
C TYR A 125 12.91 -21.73 31.44
N TRP A 126 13.60 -20.69 30.96
CA TRP A 126 13.03 -19.35 30.81
C TRP A 126 11.97 -19.28 29.73
N SER A 127 12.26 -19.84 28.55
CA SER A 127 11.31 -19.88 27.44
C SER A 127 10.05 -20.67 27.80
N SER A 128 10.20 -21.82 28.47
CA SER A 128 9.05 -22.59 28.98
C SER A 128 8.27 -21.83 30.04
N THR A 129 8.95 -21.23 31.02
CA THR A 129 8.31 -20.48 32.11
C THR A 129 7.54 -19.28 31.57
N PHE A 130 8.17 -18.41 30.77
CA PHE A 130 7.48 -17.24 30.22
C PHE A 130 6.33 -17.64 29.30
N LYS A 131 6.53 -18.65 28.43
CA LYS A 131 5.45 -19.17 27.58
C LYS A 131 4.29 -19.69 28.43
N SER A 132 4.55 -20.47 29.47
CA SER A 132 3.48 -21.03 30.33
C SER A 132 2.75 -19.96 31.12
N GLN A 133 3.46 -18.99 31.72
CA GLN A 133 2.83 -17.93 32.51
C GLN A 133 2.00 -17.01 31.63
N LEU A 134 2.55 -16.56 30.51
CA LEU A 134 1.84 -15.68 29.59
C LEU A 134 0.62 -16.38 28.99
N SER A 135 0.76 -17.66 28.59
CA SER A 135 -0.36 -18.47 28.10
C SER A 135 -1.48 -18.64 29.14
N ALA A 136 -1.11 -18.85 30.42
CA ALA A 136 -2.10 -19.00 31.49
C ALA A 136 -2.84 -17.69 31.78
N ILE A 137 -2.11 -16.56 31.82
CA ILE A 137 -2.66 -15.24 32.13
C ILE A 137 -3.55 -14.70 30.99
N GLY A 138 -3.13 -14.87 29.73
CA GLY A 138 -3.93 -14.50 28.55
C GLY A 138 -4.06 -13.00 28.24
N ASN A 139 -3.58 -12.10 29.11
CA ASN A 139 -3.49 -10.66 28.85
C ASN A 139 -2.06 -10.16 29.07
N VAL A 140 -1.55 -9.38 28.12
CA VAL A 140 -0.21 -8.77 28.14
C VAL A 140 -0.36 -7.27 27.97
N VAL A 141 0.32 -6.51 28.82
CA VAL A 141 0.53 -5.08 28.60
C VAL A 141 2.03 -4.81 28.52
N MET A 142 2.45 -4.20 27.42
CA MET A 142 3.84 -3.81 27.18
C MET A 142 4.01 -2.31 27.46
N VAL A 143 4.96 -1.98 28.33
CA VAL A 143 5.37 -0.59 28.55
C VAL A 143 6.33 -0.19 27.43
N MET A 144 6.04 0.91 26.72
CA MET A 144 6.74 1.27 25.48
C MET A 144 7.26 2.71 25.53
N HIS A 145 8.59 2.89 25.54
CA HIS A 145 9.26 4.19 25.55
C HIS A 145 10.59 4.16 24.76
N PRO A 146 10.95 5.22 24.02
CA PRO A 146 10.06 6.28 23.49
C PRO A 146 9.13 5.71 22.40
N TRP A 147 8.10 6.47 22.01
CA TRP A 147 7.09 6.00 21.05
C TRP A 147 7.67 5.65 19.65
N ASN A 148 8.70 6.37 19.20
CA ASN A 148 9.24 6.29 17.83
C ASN A 148 10.32 5.21 17.63
N ASP A 149 10.97 4.78 18.71
CA ASP A 149 12.04 3.78 18.69
C ASP A 149 12.13 3.07 20.06
N PRO A 150 11.17 2.20 20.38
CA PRO A 150 11.02 1.71 21.75
C PRO A 150 12.09 0.70 22.13
N VAL A 151 12.69 0.88 23.30
CA VAL A 151 13.77 -0.01 23.78
C VAL A 151 13.29 -1.45 23.94
N VAL A 152 12.04 -1.67 24.36
CA VAL A 152 11.46 -3.02 24.48
C VAL A 152 11.52 -3.81 23.18
N LEU A 153 11.36 -3.16 22.03
CA LEU A 153 11.36 -3.86 20.73
C LEU A 153 12.77 -4.20 20.24
N ARG A 154 13.80 -3.66 20.90
CA ARG A 154 15.21 -4.04 20.71
C ARG A 154 15.64 -5.18 21.62
N ARG A 155 14.77 -5.68 22.51
CA ARG A 155 15.09 -6.77 23.45
C ARG A 155 14.43 -8.07 23.01
N SER A 156 15.20 -9.12 22.72
CA SER A 156 14.63 -10.35 22.17
C SER A 156 13.68 -11.05 23.15
N TRP A 157 13.89 -10.92 24.46
CA TRP A 157 12.96 -11.44 25.46
C TRP A 157 11.60 -10.72 25.45
N CYS A 158 11.56 -9.42 25.14
CA CYS A 158 10.29 -8.70 24.97
C CYS A 158 9.63 -9.06 23.63
N VAL A 159 10.41 -9.23 22.57
CA VAL A 159 9.93 -9.77 21.28
C VAL A 159 9.37 -11.18 21.45
N PHE A 160 9.99 -12.01 22.28
CA PHE A 160 9.50 -13.34 22.64
C PHE A 160 8.10 -13.25 23.28
N GLU A 161 7.86 -12.30 24.19
CA GLU A 161 6.55 -12.11 24.81
C GLU A 161 5.47 -11.73 23.78
N VAL A 162 5.82 -10.91 22.77
CA VAL A 162 4.93 -10.63 21.62
C VAL A 162 4.66 -11.91 20.83
N TYR A 163 5.71 -12.67 20.51
CA TYR A 163 5.59 -13.95 19.80
C TYR A 163 4.66 -14.94 20.52
N VAL A 164 4.79 -15.07 21.85
CA VAL A 164 3.89 -15.91 22.63
C VAL A 164 2.46 -15.38 22.51
N ALA A 165 2.26 -14.05 22.62
CA ALA A 165 0.93 -13.48 22.45
C ALA A 165 0.32 -13.76 21.06
N VAL A 166 1.13 -13.72 19.98
CA VAL A 166 0.71 -14.11 18.63
C VAL A 166 0.26 -15.58 18.60
N THR A 167 1.10 -16.49 19.10
CA THR A 167 0.85 -17.94 19.00
C THR A 167 -0.26 -18.44 19.91
N THR A 168 -0.49 -17.78 21.04
CA THR A 168 -1.56 -18.15 21.99
C THR A 168 -2.86 -17.37 21.77
N GLY A 169 -2.84 -16.34 20.92
CA GLY A 169 -3.96 -15.40 20.77
C GLY A 169 -4.23 -14.57 22.03
N ALA A 170 -3.21 -14.32 22.85
CA ALA A 170 -3.37 -13.52 24.07
C ALA A 170 -3.71 -12.07 23.71
N ARG A 171 -4.50 -11.40 24.56
CA ARG A 171 -4.77 -9.97 24.43
C ARG A 171 -3.46 -9.21 24.64
N PHE A 172 -3.01 -8.49 23.62
CA PHE A 172 -1.77 -7.71 23.67
C PHE A 172 -2.06 -6.20 23.57
N GLU A 173 -1.71 -5.46 24.61
CA GLU A 173 -1.94 -4.02 24.74
C GLU A 173 -0.65 -3.26 25.05
N MET A 174 -0.68 -1.94 24.89
CA MET A 174 0.45 -1.07 25.19
C MET A 174 0.11 -0.02 26.24
N ALA A 175 1.08 0.27 27.09
CA ALA A 175 1.07 1.35 28.06
C ALA A 175 2.22 2.31 27.74
N MET A 176 1.91 3.60 27.67
CA MET A 176 2.89 4.68 27.54
C MET A 176 2.61 5.74 28.59
N ALA A 177 3.63 6.53 28.91
CA ALA A 177 3.50 7.63 29.84
C ALA A 177 2.75 8.78 29.15
N PRO A 178 1.98 9.59 29.91
CA PRO A 178 1.14 10.64 29.33
C PRO A 178 1.89 11.67 28.47
N ASP A 179 3.16 11.92 28.79
CA ASP A 179 4.04 12.83 28.06
C ASP A 179 4.46 12.30 26.68
N GLN A 180 4.52 10.98 26.49
CA GLN A 180 4.82 10.36 25.19
C GLN A 180 3.79 10.72 24.12
N LEU A 181 2.51 10.91 24.48
CA LEU A 181 1.49 11.37 23.53
C LEU A 181 1.78 12.79 23.05
N LYS A 182 2.27 13.66 23.95
CA LYS A 182 2.64 15.02 23.59
C LYS A 182 3.88 15.02 22.71
N LEU A 183 4.92 14.26 23.07
CA LEU A 183 6.13 14.09 22.25
C LEU A 183 5.79 13.56 20.86
N LEU A 184 4.90 12.56 20.78
CA LEU A 184 4.35 12.11 19.51
C LEU A 184 3.77 13.29 18.74
N ILE A 185 2.81 14.02 19.30
CA ILE A 185 2.15 15.12 18.59
C ILE A 185 3.13 16.19 18.11
N ASP A 186 4.11 16.54 18.94
CA ASP A 186 5.12 17.56 18.66
C ASP A 186 6.13 17.10 17.57
N ASP A 187 6.43 15.80 17.50
CA ASP A 187 7.42 15.20 16.58
C ASP A 187 6.82 14.73 15.23
N LEU A 188 5.50 14.86 15.02
CA LEU A 188 4.85 14.33 13.82
C LEU A 188 5.12 15.19 12.57
N ASP A 189 5.95 14.66 11.68
CA ASP A 189 6.08 15.09 10.28
C ASP A 189 5.31 14.17 9.31
N GLU A 190 5.38 14.43 8.00
CA GLU A 190 4.63 13.67 6.99
C GLU A 190 4.99 12.17 6.90
N VAL A 191 6.19 11.79 7.39
CA VAL A 191 6.75 10.45 7.28
C VAL A 191 7.06 9.82 8.63
N ALA A 192 6.74 10.47 9.74
CA ALA A 192 7.15 10.05 11.08
C ALA A 192 6.63 8.64 11.44
N TYR A 193 5.38 8.33 11.08
CA TYR A 193 4.83 6.98 11.26
C TYR A 193 5.52 5.96 10.37
N ASP A 194 5.73 6.27 9.08
CA ASP A 194 6.39 5.38 8.13
C ASP A 194 7.84 5.10 8.57
N ARG A 195 8.52 6.11 9.13
CA ARG A 195 9.86 6.01 9.71
C ARG A 195 9.87 5.11 10.94
N MET A 196 8.95 5.29 11.88
CA MET A 196 8.81 4.44 13.07
C MET A 196 8.57 2.97 12.68
N LEU A 197 7.59 2.71 11.80
CA LEU A 197 7.25 1.36 11.37
C LEU A 197 8.40 0.69 10.59
N THR A 198 9.17 1.47 9.83
CA THR A 198 10.36 0.94 9.15
C THR A 198 11.47 0.61 10.14
N ALA A 199 11.74 1.50 11.10
CA ALA A 199 12.86 1.39 12.03
C ALA A 199 12.71 0.24 13.02
N ILE A 200 11.49 -0.02 13.49
CA ILE A 200 11.20 -1.15 14.37
C ILE A 200 11.33 -2.45 13.58
N LYS A 201 12.25 -3.32 14.00
CA LYS A 201 12.47 -4.65 13.42
C LYS A 201 12.74 -5.65 14.53
N SER A 202 11.78 -6.50 14.84
CA SER A 202 11.94 -7.53 15.88
C SER A 202 13.09 -8.50 15.60
N GLU A 203 13.39 -8.76 14.33
CA GLU A 203 14.54 -9.56 13.87
C GLU A 203 15.91 -8.93 14.18
N GLN A 204 15.96 -7.65 14.53
CA GLN A 204 17.19 -6.96 14.96
C GLN A 204 17.33 -6.86 16.47
N SER A 205 16.40 -7.47 17.23
CA SER A 205 16.44 -7.47 18.69
C SER A 205 17.64 -8.25 19.26
N GLN A 206 18.07 -7.86 20.46
CA GLN A 206 19.26 -8.40 21.12
C GLN A 206 18.98 -8.77 22.58
N THR A 207 19.82 -9.64 23.13
CA THR A 207 19.84 -10.04 24.55
C THR A 207 21.27 -9.99 25.08
N THR A 208 21.43 -9.86 26.39
CA THR A 208 22.74 -9.90 27.05
C THR A 208 23.44 -11.24 26.84
N VAL A 209 22.67 -12.33 26.77
CA VAL A 209 23.16 -13.69 26.47
C VAL A 209 22.84 -14.01 25.01
N PRO A 210 23.84 -14.07 24.10
CA PRO A 210 23.59 -14.25 22.67
C PRO A 210 22.86 -15.56 22.32
N SER A 211 23.10 -16.65 23.05
CA SER A 211 22.43 -17.94 22.81
C SER A 211 20.92 -17.87 23.05
N ASP A 212 20.45 -17.02 23.96
CA ASP A 212 19.01 -16.82 24.20
C ASP A 212 18.34 -16.21 22.97
N ARG A 213 19.00 -15.23 22.32
CA ARG A 213 18.50 -14.64 21.07
C ARG A 213 18.35 -15.70 20.00
N ASP A 214 19.38 -16.50 19.78
CA ASP A 214 19.38 -17.52 18.73
C ASP A 214 18.27 -18.56 18.99
N GLY A 215 18.06 -18.94 20.26
CA GLY A 215 16.94 -19.81 20.67
C GLY A 215 15.56 -19.19 20.42
N ILE A 216 15.37 -17.91 20.77
CA ILE A 216 14.12 -17.18 20.52
C ILE A 216 13.83 -17.09 19.02
N PHE A 217 14.84 -16.78 18.22
CA PHE A 217 14.71 -16.63 16.78
C PHE A 217 14.30 -17.96 16.12
N ALA A 218 14.93 -19.06 16.54
CA ALA A 218 14.56 -20.39 16.09
C ALA A 218 13.09 -20.74 16.44
N LEU A 219 12.61 -20.37 17.62
CA LEU A 219 11.21 -20.59 18.01
C LEU A 219 10.23 -19.76 17.15
N ILE A 220 10.53 -18.47 16.93
CA ILE A 220 9.70 -17.60 16.09
C ILE A 220 9.59 -18.15 14.67
N GLN A 221 10.72 -18.55 14.07
CA GLN A 221 10.75 -19.10 12.72
C GLN A 221 10.09 -20.48 12.59
N ALA A 222 10.06 -21.26 13.67
CA ALA A 222 9.44 -22.58 13.69
C ALA A 222 7.91 -22.53 13.84
N GLU A 223 7.38 -21.57 14.61
CA GLU A 223 5.95 -21.52 14.94
C GLU A 223 5.19 -20.38 14.23
N THR A 224 5.87 -19.35 13.75
CA THR A 224 5.27 -18.18 13.07
C THR A 224 6.30 -17.47 12.17
N SER A 225 6.32 -16.13 12.12
CA SER A 225 7.35 -15.33 11.46
C SER A 225 7.59 -14.00 12.18
N PHE A 226 8.74 -13.37 11.94
CA PHE A 226 9.01 -12.00 12.39
C PHE A 226 8.05 -10.98 11.78
N ILE A 227 7.53 -11.24 10.57
CA ILE A 227 6.49 -10.41 9.95
C ILE A 227 5.23 -10.37 10.83
N GLU A 228 4.72 -11.54 11.26
CA GLU A 228 3.52 -11.59 12.12
C GLU A 228 3.75 -10.92 13.48
N VAL A 229 4.96 -11.07 14.05
CA VAL A 229 5.36 -10.41 15.31
C VAL A 229 5.38 -8.88 15.14
N ASP A 230 6.06 -8.37 14.12
CA ASP A 230 6.09 -6.93 13.80
C ASP A 230 4.69 -6.38 13.51
N ARG A 231 3.84 -7.14 12.81
CA ARG A 231 2.46 -6.75 12.51
C ARG A 231 1.61 -6.63 13.77
N LEU A 232 1.74 -7.54 14.74
CA LEU A 232 1.06 -7.40 16.02
C LEU A 232 1.49 -6.10 16.71
N ILE A 233 2.81 -5.87 16.81
CA ILE A 233 3.37 -4.64 17.38
C ILE A 233 2.78 -3.39 16.70
N PHE A 234 2.88 -3.30 15.36
CA PHE A 234 2.43 -2.13 14.60
C PHE A 234 0.93 -1.89 14.78
N SER A 235 0.11 -2.93 14.67
CA SER A 235 -1.34 -2.80 14.83
C SER A 235 -1.73 -2.33 16.23
N THR A 236 -1.03 -2.80 17.27
CA THR A 236 -1.27 -2.37 18.66
C THR A 236 -0.83 -0.93 18.89
N ILE A 237 0.34 -0.50 18.37
CA ILE A 237 0.81 0.89 18.45
C ILE A 237 -0.21 1.82 17.79
N LEU A 238 -0.53 1.56 16.51
CA LEU A 238 -1.44 2.40 15.75
C LEU A 238 -2.84 2.45 16.41
N THR A 239 -3.31 1.33 16.95
CA THR A 239 -4.57 1.29 17.69
C THR A 239 -4.52 2.12 18.97
N TRP A 240 -3.46 2.02 19.76
CA TRP A 240 -3.28 2.82 20.96
C TRP A 240 -3.25 4.32 20.63
N ILE A 241 -2.44 4.72 19.64
CA ILE A 241 -2.32 6.13 19.21
C ILE A 241 -3.70 6.64 18.76
N LYS A 242 -4.41 5.90 17.92
CA LYS A 242 -5.77 6.28 17.49
C LYS A 242 -6.71 6.49 18.68
N ARG A 243 -6.74 5.57 19.66
CA ARG A 243 -7.58 5.73 20.86
C ARG A 243 -7.20 6.99 21.65
N ALA A 244 -5.91 7.27 21.79
CA ALA A 244 -5.42 8.46 22.49
C ALA A 244 -5.85 9.76 21.78
N LEU A 245 -5.65 9.84 20.46
CA LEU A 245 -6.05 11.00 19.65
C LEU A 245 -7.57 11.19 19.61
N HIS A 246 -8.35 10.10 19.51
CA HIS A 246 -9.82 10.18 19.60
C HIS A 246 -10.29 10.74 20.95
N ARG A 247 -9.64 10.36 22.06
CA ARG A 247 -9.94 10.94 23.38
C ARG A 247 -9.56 12.42 23.44
N GLN A 248 -8.40 12.78 22.89
CA GLN A 248 -7.95 14.17 22.88
C GLN A 248 -8.92 15.07 22.12
N VAL A 249 -9.36 14.68 20.91
CA VAL A 249 -10.30 15.48 20.13
C VAL A 249 -11.70 15.56 20.78
N THR A 250 -12.11 14.51 21.50
CA THR A 250 -13.43 14.47 22.15
C THR A 250 -13.48 15.26 23.46
N PHE A 251 -12.42 15.20 24.27
CA PHE A 251 -12.47 15.65 25.67
C PHE A 251 -11.46 16.75 26.03
N GLN A 252 -10.46 17.04 25.19
CA GLN A 252 -9.35 17.94 25.55
C GLN A 252 -9.13 19.09 24.57
N ALA A 253 -9.49 18.93 23.29
CA ALA A 253 -9.36 19.99 22.28
C ALA A 253 -10.50 21.02 22.43
N ASN A 254 -10.15 22.23 22.88
CA ASN A 254 -11.11 23.26 23.26
C ASN A 254 -11.41 24.25 22.14
N THR A 255 -10.58 24.29 21.09
CA THR A 255 -10.79 25.16 19.92
C THR A 255 -10.97 24.36 18.63
N PRO A 256 -11.67 24.89 17.62
CA PRO A 256 -11.76 24.21 16.32
C PRO A 256 -10.39 23.96 15.69
N VAL A 257 -9.40 24.85 15.90
CA VAL A 257 -8.03 24.65 15.38
C VAL A 257 -7.35 23.46 16.04
N GLU A 258 -7.40 23.34 17.37
CA GLU A 258 -6.84 22.18 18.09
C GLU A 258 -7.51 20.86 17.66
N GLN A 259 -8.83 20.89 17.42
CA GLN A 259 -9.56 19.75 16.90
C GLN A 259 -9.08 19.38 15.48
N ALA A 260 -8.93 20.37 14.59
CA ALA A 260 -8.43 20.15 13.23
C ALA A 260 -7.03 19.52 13.20
N LEU A 261 -6.12 19.99 14.07
CA LEU A 261 -4.78 19.43 14.18
C LEU A 261 -4.80 17.98 14.66
N THR A 262 -5.65 17.65 15.64
CA THR A 262 -5.81 16.27 16.12
C THR A 262 -6.41 15.37 15.03
N TRP A 263 -7.42 15.84 14.31
CA TRP A 263 -7.99 15.13 13.16
C TRP A 263 -6.98 14.93 12.03
N LYS A 264 -6.05 15.87 11.82
CA LYS A 264 -4.95 15.73 10.85
C LYS A 264 -4.05 14.54 11.18
N GLN A 265 -3.77 14.31 12.47
CA GLN A 265 -2.96 13.16 12.90
C GLN A 265 -3.70 11.84 12.74
N LEU A 266 -4.99 11.79 13.11
CA LEU A 266 -5.85 10.63 12.85
C LEU A 266 -5.93 10.29 11.36
N ARG A 267 -6.09 11.32 10.51
CA ARG A 267 -6.09 11.15 9.05
C ARG A 267 -4.79 10.52 8.54
N SER A 268 -3.64 10.90 9.09
CA SER A 268 -2.34 10.33 8.71
C SER A 268 -2.24 8.84 9.06
N LEU A 269 -2.76 8.43 10.23
CA LEU A 269 -2.82 7.02 10.63
C LEU A 269 -3.74 6.19 9.71
N TYR A 270 -4.93 6.71 9.41
CA TYR A 270 -5.86 6.04 8.49
C TYR A 270 -5.33 5.96 7.06
N ARG A 271 -4.48 6.91 6.63
CA ARG A 271 -3.71 6.80 5.37
C ARG A 271 -2.78 5.59 5.41
N VAL A 272 -1.98 5.44 6.47
CA VAL A 272 -1.03 4.33 6.64
C VAL A 272 -1.75 2.97 6.60
N GLU A 273 -2.94 2.87 7.18
CA GLU A 273 -3.74 1.63 7.16
C GLU A 273 -4.56 1.42 5.88
N SER A 274 -4.60 2.41 4.99
CA SER A 274 -5.52 2.47 3.84
C SER A 274 -6.98 2.26 4.25
N ASP A 275 -7.42 2.89 5.35
CA ASP A 275 -8.83 3.01 5.73
C ASP A 275 -9.35 4.32 5.11
N TRP A 276 -9.71 4.27 3.83
CA TRP A 276 -10.09 5.47 3.08
C TRP A 276 -11.41 6.05 3.56
N SER A 277 -12.30 5.21 4.07
CA SER A 277 -13.55 5.63 4.70
C SER A 277 -13.31 6.51 5.94
N ALA A 278 -12.43 6.11 6.86
CA ALA A 278 -12.06 6.92 8.02
C ALA A 278 -11.20 8.13 7.64
N TYR A 279 -10.33 7.98 6.64
CA TYR A 279 -9.53 9.07 6.07
C TYR A 279 -10.42 10.21 5.55
N VAL A 280 -11.46 9.90 4.76
CA VAL A 280 -12.43 10.89 4.25
C VAL A 280 -13.16 11.60 5.38
N ARG A 281 -13.65 10.86 6.38
CA ARG A 281 -14.30 11.47 7.55
C ARG A 281 -13.38 12.44 8.28
N CYS A 282 -12.13 12.06 8.50
CA CYS A 282 -11.16 12.96 9.14
C CYS A 282 -10.91 14.21 8.27
N SER A 283 -10.72 14.06 6.94
CA SER A 283 -10.56 15.21 6.03
C SER A 283 -11.75 16.18 6.08
N GLU A 284 -12.97 15.65 6.14
CA GLU A 284 -14.19 16.46 6.25
C GLU A 284 -14.24 17.23 7.59
N GLN A 285 -13.92 16.58 8.71
CA GLN A 285 -13.86 17.25 10.02
C GLN A 285 -12.79 18.36 10.04
N ILE A 286 -11.61 18.11 9.47
CA ILE A 286 -10.54 19.13 9.35
C ILE A 286 -11.06 20.36 8.59
N TYR A 287 -11.73 20.15 7.46
CA TYR A 287 -12.29 21.23 6.66
C TYR A 287 -13.37 22.02 7.43
N HIS A 288 -14.26 21.34 8.14
CA HIS A 288 -15.29 22.01 8.96
C HIS A 288 -14.68 22.84 10.10
N CYS A 289 -13.73 22.27 10.84
CA CYS A 289 -13.07 22.95 11.94
C CYS A 289 -12.36 24.23 11.49
N PHE A 290 -11.58 24.18 10.39
CA PHE A 290 -10.91 25.37 9.86
C PHE A 290 -11.89 26.37 9.23
N SER A 291 -12.95 25.90 8.57
CA SER A 291 -14.02 26.77 8.07
C SER A 291 -14.69 27.55 9.21
N GLN A 292 -14.92 26.92 10.36
CA GLN A 292 -15.47 27.57 11.54
C GLN A 292 -14.47 28.56 12.17
N ALA A 293 -13.18 28.20 12.21
CA ALA A 293 -12.15 29.03 12.83
C ALA A 293 -11.79 30.28 12.02
N HIS A 294 -11.68 30.17 10.70
CA HIS A 294 -11.08 31.19 9.85
C HIS A 294 -11.95 31.62 8.65
N GLY A 295 -13.06 30.93 8.39
CA GLY A 295 -13.87 31.12 7.18
C GLY A 295 -13.33 30.36 5.95
N SER A 296 -14.13 30.33 4.88
CA SER A 296 -13.89 29.49 3.69
C SER A 296 -12.68 29.90 2.84
N ASN A 297 -12.27 31.16 2.90
CA ASN A 297 -11.21 31.72 2.04
C ASN A 297 -9.84 31.82 2.73
N HIS A 298 -9.70 31.31 3.95
CA HIS A 298 -8.43 31.24 4.66
C HIS A 298 -7.54 30.14 4.07
N GLU A 299 -6.22 30.36 4.04
CA GLU A 299 -5.24 29.46 3.47
C GLU A 299 -5.30 28.02 4.05
N GLU A 300 -5.47 27.89 5.36
CA GLU A 300 -5.59 26.58 6.01
C GLU A 300 -6.91 25.88 5.67
N THR A 301 -8.01 26.64 5.54
CA THR A 301 -9.31 26.10 5.12
C THR A 301 -9.26 25.62 3.68
N LEU A 302 -8.59 26.37 2.81
CA LEU A 302 -8.38 26.01 1.41
C LEU A 302 -7.51 24.75 1.28
N TYR A 303 -6.44 24.65 2.07
CA TYR A 303 -5.63 23.44 2.12
C TYR A 303 -6.43 22.24 2.62
N ALA A 304 -7.23 22.41 3.68
CA ALA A 304 -8.13 21.38 4.19
C ALA A 304 -9.15 20.93 3.14
N ALA A 305 -9.77 21.86 2.41
CA ALA A 305 -10.66 21.56 1.29
C ALA A 305 -9.96 20.73 0.21
N ALA A 306 -8.73 21.08 -0.15
CA ALA A 306 -7.95 20.31 -1.12
C ALA A 306 -7.71 18.87 -0.65
N THR A 307 -7.38 18.66 0.63
CA THR A 307 -7.22 17.31 1.20
C THR A 307 -8.53 16.53 1.28
N TRP A 308 -9.67 17.21 1.41
CA TRP A 308 -10.99 16.59 1.37
C TRP A 308 -11.38 16.17 -0.05
N TYR A 309 -11.20 17.03 -1.06
CA TYR A 309 -11.41 16.63 -2.46
C TYR A 309 -10.49 15.48 -2.89
N THR A 310 -9.24 15.48 -2.42
CA THR A 310 -8.33 14.34 -2.60
C THR A 310 -8.89 13.06 -1.97
N ALA A 311 -9.48 13.16 -0.79
CA ALA A 311 -10.10 12.02 -0.11
C ALA A 311 -11.31 11.49 -0.90
N GLN A 312 -12.12 12.37 -1.48
CA GLN A 312 -13.24 11.97 -2.35
C GLN A 312 -12.74 11.21 -3.59
N ALA A 313 -11.63 11.64 -4.19
CA ALA A 313 -11.01 10.93 -5.31
C ALA A 313 -10.58 9.50 -4.93
N LYS A 314 -10.05 9.30 -3.71
CA LYS A 314 -9.61 7.99 -3.20
C LYS A 314 -10.74 6.97 -3.08
N ILE A 315 -11.93 7.41 -2.68
CA ILE A 315 -13.11 6.55 -2.61
C ILE A 315 -13.87 6.47 -3.96
N SER A 316 -13.18 6.75 -5.07
CA SER A 316 -13.68 6.63 -6.44
C SER A 316 -14.92 7.47 -6.74
N GLN A 317 -15.04 8.66 -6.13
CA GLN A 317 -16.05 9.63 -6.57
C GLN A 317 -15.74 10.13 -8.00
N PRO A 318 -16.77 10.47 -8.80
CA PRO A 318 -16.57 10.94 -10.18
C PRO A 318 -15.66 12.18 -10.24
N TYR A 319 -14.81 12.26 -11.25
CA TYR A 319 -13.90 13.41 -11.44
C TYR A 319 -14.59 14.78 -11.31
N ALA A 320 -15.81 14.90 -11.85
CA ALA A 320 -16.57 16.14 -11.82
C ALA A 320 -16.89 16.66 -10.40
N SER A 321 -16.91 15.79 -9.37
CA SER A 321 -17.24 16.18 -7.99
C SER A 321 -16.06 16.74 -7.21
N TRP A 322 -14.83 16.37 -7.57
CA TRP A 322 -13.62 16.75 -6.82
C TRP A 322 -12.53 17.42 -7.66
N GLY A 323 -12.40 17.13 -8.96
CA GLY A 323 -11.33 17.64 -9.83
C GLY A 323 -11.41 19.15 -10.06
N PRO A 324 -12.47 19.67 -10.71
CA PRO A 324 -12.64 21.10 -10.95
C PRO A 324 -12.58 21.98 -9.69
N PRO A 325 -13.21 21.63 -8.55
CA PRO A 325 -13.07 22.44 -7.35
C PRO A 325 -11.65 22.35 -6.74
N LEU A 326 -10.98 21.20 -6.78
CA LEU A 326 -9.61 21.04 -6.31
C LEU A 326 -8.63 21.93 -7.09
N GLU A 327 -8.71 21.94 -8.42
CA GLU A 327 -7.83 22.75 -9.27
C GLU A 327 -8.02 24.25 -9.08
N LYS A 328 -9.24 24.70 -8.76
CA LYS A 328 -9.54 26.11 -8.50
C LYS A 328 -8.90 26.65 -7.21
N ILE A 329 -8.54 25.78 -6.27
CA ILE A 329 -7.93 26.20 -4.99
C ILE A 329 -6.53 26.77 -5.19
N LEU A 330 -5.73 26.17 -6.09
CA LEU A 330 -4.32 26.53 -6.26
C LEU A 330 -4.13 28.00 -6.65
N PRO A 331 -4.81 28.56 -7.68
CA PRO A 331 -4.69 29.98 -8.00
C PRO A 331 -5.09 30.92 -6.85
N THR A 332 -6.09 30.53 -6.04
CA THR A 332 -6.52 31.33 -4.88
C THR A 332 -5.44 31.37 -3.80
N VAL A 333 -4.81 30.24 -3.49
CA VAL A 333 -3.71 30.17 -2.51
C VAL A 333 -2.46 30.90 -3.04
N GLU A 334 -2.13 30.70 -4.32
CA GLU A 334 -1.00 31.38 -4.99
C GLU A 334 -1.13 32.91 -4.93
N ALA A 335 -2.32 33.45 -5.19
CA ALA A 335 -2.57 34.88 -5.12
C ALA A 335 -2.48 35.45 -3.69
N ARG A 336 -2.75 34.61 -2.67
CA ARG A 336 -2.86 35.04 -1.27
C ARG A 336 -1.53 34.98 -0.51
N ILE A 337 -0.82 33.85 -0.61
CA ILE A 337 0.42 33.63 0.16
C ILE A 337 1.66 33.47 -0.74
N GLY A 338 1.49 33.50 -2.07
CA GLY A 338 2.56 33.46 -3.05
C GLY A 338 2.87 32.05 -3.60
N VAL A 339 3.37 32.01 -4.83
CA VAL A 339 3.64 30.77 -5.59
C VAL A 339 4.72 29.89 -4.96
N GLY A 340 5.75 30.51 -4.35
CA GLY A 340 6.90 29.84 -3.75
C GLY A 340 6.77 29.56 -2.26
N HIS A 341 5.64 29.90 -1.63
CA HIS A 341 5.40 29.58 -0.24
C HIS A 341 5.30 28.04 -0.06
N LEU A 342 5.86 27.50 1.03
CA LEU A 342 5.96 26.06 1.24
C LEU A 342 4.58 25.37 1.26
N GLN A 343 3.57 25.98 1.88
CA GLN A 343 2.18 25.48 1.84
C GLN A 343 1.61 25.43 0.42
N THR A 344 1.92 26.42 -0.43
CA THR A 344 1.53 26.40 -1.84
C THR A 344 2.19 25.24 -2.58
N CYS A 345 3.45 24.93 -2.24
CA CYS A 345 4.17 23.80 -2.83
C CYS A 345 3.60 22.44 -2.39
N TYR A 346 3.21 22.30 -1.11
CA TYR A 346 2.49 21.12 -0.62
C TYR A 346 1.13 20.94 -1.32
N LEU A 347 0.38 22.03 -1.49
CA LEU A 347 -0.89 22.01 -2.21
C LEU A 347 -0.69 21.58 -3.67
N ARG A 348 0.30 22.18 -4.37
CA ARG A 348 0.63 21.83 -5.76
C ARG A 348 1.01 20.36 -5.90
N GLN A 349 1.85 19.84 -5.00
CA GLN A 349 2.20 18.41 -4.95
C GLN A 349 0.96 17.53 -4.77
N ASN A 350 0.07 17.90 -3.84
CA ASN A 350 -1.14 17.13 -3.56
C ASN A 350 -2.07 17.09 -4.78
N ILE A 351 -2.31 18.24 -5.42
CA ILE A 351 -3.13 18.31 -6.64
C ILE A 351 -2.52 17.45 -7.75
N ALA A 352 -1.22 17.60 -8.01
CA ALA A 352 -0.53 16.82 -9.03
C ALA A 352 -0.62 15.31 -8.75
N THR A 353 -0.36 14.89 -7.52
CA THR A 353 -0.44 13.46 -7.14
C THR A 353 -1.87 12.93 -7.25
N THR A 354 -2.86 13.73 -6.90
CA THR A 354 -4.28 13.36 -7.01
C THR A 354 -4.69 13.20 -8.47
N LEU A 355 -4.33 14.15 -9.33
CA LEU A 355 -4.60 14.06 -10.77
C LEU A 355 -3.87 12.86 -11.40
N LEU A 356 -2.61 12.64 -11.04
CA LEU A 356 -1.79 11.54 -11.55
C LEU A 356 -2.43 10.18 -11.25
N VAL A 357 -2.95 9.98 -10.03
CA VAL A 357 -3.50 8.68 -9.64
C VAL A 357 -4.95 8.57 -10.07
N TYR A 358 -5.74 9.62 -9.84
CA TYR A 358 -7.20 9.55 -9.87
C TYR A 358 -7.84 10.25 -11.08
N SER A 359 -7.08 10.62 -12.10
CA SER A 359 -7.64 11.09 -13.37
C SER A 359 -7.05 10.32 -14.55
N GLU A 360 -7.77 10.28 -15.68
CA GLU A 360 -7.31 9.58 -16.88
C GLU A 360 -6.56 10.48 -17.88
N ASP A 361 -6.67 11.82 -17.74
CA ASP A 361 -6.39 12.77 -18.83
C ASP A 361 -5.44 13.92 -18.45
N HIS A 362 -4.92 13.93 -17.22
CA HIS A 362 -4.18 15.08 -16.69
C HIS A 362 -2.69 14.79 -16.48
N ASP A 363 -2.11 13.80 -17.18
CA ASP A 363 -0.69 13.47 -17.05
C ASP A 363 0.21 14.65 -17.47
N VAL A 364 -0.10 15.34 -18.58
CA VAL A 364 0.65 16.55 -19.01
C VAL A 364 0.51 17.70 -18.01
N ARG A 365 -0.70 17.92 -17.46
CA ARG A 365 -0.93 18.94 -16.44
C ARG A 365 -0.17 18.60 -15.15
N THR A 366 -0.12 17.33 -14.79
CA THR A 366 0.64 16.82 -13.64
C THR A 366 2.13 17.08 -13.82
N GLU A 367 2.70 16.78 -14.99
CA GLU A 367 4.10 17.07 -15.33
C GLU A 367 4.42 18.55 -15.10
N GLN A 368 3.61 19.46 -15.65
CA GLN A 368 3.79 20.90 -15.49
C GLN A 368 3.78 21.34 -14.02
N LEU A 369 2.81 20.85 -13.24
CA LEU A 369 2.69 21.20 -11.82
C LEU A 369 3.90 20.72 -11.02
N LEU A 370 4.40 19.50 -11.29
CA LEU A 370 5.54 18.93 -10.59
C LEU A 370 6.87 19.59 -10.98
N GLN A 371 7.06 19.93 -12.26
CA GLN A 371 8.24 20.66 -12.73
C GLN A 371 8.32 22.05 -12.06
N GLN A 372 7.21 22.80 -12.06
CA GLN A 372 7.14 24.09 -11.36
C GLN A 372 7.41 23.93 -9.86
N ASN A 373 6.85 22.89 -9.23
CA ASN A 373 7.08 22.64 -7.82
C ASN A 373 8.55 22.36 -7.53
N ARG A 374 9.21 21.57 -8.37
CA ARG A 374 10.62 21.22 -8.24
C ARG A 374 11.53 22.44 -8.27
N GLU A 375 11.29 23.36 -9.21
CA GLU A 375 12.07 24.61 -9.33
C GLU A 375 11.96 25.46 -8.07
N LEU A 376 10.75 25.62 -7.53
CA LEU A 376 10.50 26.40 -6.32
C LEU A 376 11.13 25.76 -5.07
N LEU A 377 11.03 24.43 -4.96
CA LEU A 377 11.56 23.66 -3.83
C LEU A 377 13.10 23.58 -3.82
N LEU A 378 13.76 23.77 -4.96
CA LEU A 378 15.21 23.86 -5.02
C LEU A 378 15.77 25.12 -4.37
N VAL A 379 15.02 26.23 -4.39
CA VAL A 379 15.50 27.53 -3.93
C VAL A 379 15.38 27.69 -2.42
N ALA A 380 14.21 27.43 -1.85
CA ALA A 380 13.94 27.75 -0.44
C ALA A 380 14.17 26.55 0.52
N PRO A 381 13.52 25.38 0.36
CA PRO A 381 13.80 24.19 1.19
C PRO A 381 15.10 23.46 0.83
N GLY A 382 15.50 23.50 -0.44
CA GLY A 382 16.68 22.83 -0.95
C GLY A 382 16.45 21.37 -1.39
N PRO A 383 17.48 20.73 -1.96
CA PRO A 383 17.38 19.41 -2.57
C PRO A 383 17.04 18.29 -1.58
N GLN A 384 17.48 18.40 -0.33
CA GLN A 384 17.32 17.35 0.70
C GLN A 384 15.98 17.41 1.45
N HIS A 385 15.12 18.39 1.17
CA HIS A 385 13.81 18.48 1.82
C HIS A 385 12.87 17.36 1.35
N ILE A 386 12.09 16.78 2.26
CA ILE A 386 11.23 15.61 1.98
C ILE A 386 10.27 15.83 0.80
N LEU A 387 9.63 17.00 0.73
CA LEU A 387 8.73 17.36 -0.37
C LEU A 387 9.46 17.38 -1.72
N THR A 388 10.75 17.76 -1.74
CA THR A 388 11.57 17.79 -2.95
C THR A 388 11.82 16.39 -3.50
N MET A 389 12.11 15.44 -2.60
CA MET A 389 12.26 14.02 -2.95
C MET A 389 10.94 13.41 -3.42
N LEU A 390 9.81 13.73 -2.77
CA LEU A 390 8.49 13.30 -3.21
C LEU A 390 8.11 13.85 -4.59
N THR A 391 8.48 15.11 -4.89
CA THR A 391 8.31 15.68 -6.23
C THR A 391 9.12 14.91 -7.28
N ALA A 392 10.35 14.48 -6.97
CA ALA A 392 11.16 13.66 -7.87
C ALA A 392 10.53 12.28 -8.15
N ILE A 393 9.99 11.61 -7.13
CA ILE A 393 9.19 10.37 -7.32
C ILE A 393 7.98 10.64 -8.22
N GLY A 394 7.26 11.74 -7.96
CA GLY A 394 6.10 12.15 -8.77
C GLY A 394 6.46 12.37 -10.23
N LEU A 395 7.58 13.05 -10.51
CA LEU A 395 8.11 13.26 -11.86
C LEU A 395 8.46 11.94 -12.54
N GLY A 396 9.16 11.06 -11.83
CA GLY A 396 9.46 9.71 -12.31
C GLY A 396 8.20 8.92 -12.70
N ARG A 397 7.17 8.98 -11.86
CA ARG A 397 5.89 8.29 -12.09
C ARG A 397 5.10 8.86 -13.26
N VAL A 398 5.04 10.20 -13.42
CA VAL A 398 4.33 10.80 -14.56
C VAL A 398 5.06 10.53 -15.88
N TYR A 399 6.41 10.54 -15.89
CA TYR A 399 7.16 10.17 -17.08
C TYR A 399 7.00 8.70 -17.45
N LEU A 400 6.92 7.79 -16.46
CA LEU A 400 6.59 6.39 -16.71
C LEU A 400 5.21 6.27 -17.38
N LYS A 401 4.19 6.99 -16.89
CA LYS A 401 2.85 7.01 -17.50
C LYS A 401 2.81 7.59 -18.91
N LEU A 402 3.61 8.61 -19.17
CA LEU A 402 3.79 9.21 -20.49
C LEU A 402 4.72 8.37 -21.40
N HIS A 403 5.20 7.22 -20.92
CA HIS A 403 6.17 6.35 -21.58
C HIS A 403 7.50 7.06 -21.99
N ARG A 404 7.85 8.14 -21.30
CA ARG A 404 9.17 8.80 -21.38
C ARG A 404 10.16 8.10 -20.44
N LEU A 405 10.54 6.88 -20.81
CA LEU A 405 11.21 5.93 -19.92
C LEU A 405 12.59 6.41 -19.43
N GLN A 406 13.37 7.10 -20.27
CA GLN A 406 14.69 7.63 -19.89
C GLN A 406 14.57 8.75 -18.85
N ASP A 407 13.60 9.65 -19.02
CA ASP A 407 13.33 10.70 -18.03
C ASP A 407 12.87 10.07 -16.70
N ALA A 408 12.00 9.06 -16.76
CA ALA A 408 11.53 8.33 -15.59
C ALA A 408 12.71 7.68 -14.83
N GLU A 409 13.60 6.98 -15.54
CA GLU A 409 14.79 6.33 -14.98
C GLU A 409 15.69 7.35 -14.26
N GLN A 410 15.95 8.51 -14.88
CA GLN A 410 16.77 9.57 -14.29
C GLN A 410 16.17 10.13 -13.00
N TRP A 411 14.87 10.47 -13.02
CA TRP A 411 14.20 11.05 -11.87
C TRP A 411 14.05 10.08 -10.70
N LEU A 412 13.75 8.81 -10.99
CA LEU A 412 13.64 7.78 -9.95
C LEU A 412 15.01 7.44 -9.35
N SER A 413 16.07 7.38 -10.16
CA SER A 413 17.44 7.17 -9.67
C SER A 413 17.89 8.30 -8.72
N LEU A 414 17.59 9.55 -9.08
CA LEU A 414 17.84 10.70 -8.21
C LEU A 414 17.08 10.57 -6.88
N ALA A 415 15.78 10.29 -6.94
CA ALA A 415 14.95 10.13 -5.75
C ALA A 415 15.46 9.01 -4.83
N ILE A 416 15.84 7.85 -5.38
CA ILE A 416 16.37 6.72 -4.62
C ILE A 416 17.67 7.11 -3.90
N ASN A 417 18.59 7.79 -4.58
CA ASN A 417 19.84 8.22 -3.98
C ASN A 417 19.60 9.16 -2.77
N ASP A 418 18.73 10.14 -2.94
CA ASP A 418 18.43 11.12 -1.91
C ASP A 418 17.70 10.47 -0.72
N LEU A 419 16.72 9.59 -1.00
CA LEU A 419 15.97 8.87 0.03
C LEU A 419 16.85 7.87 0.79
N ASN A 420 17.73 7.14 0.12
CA ASN A 420 18.66 6.23 0.77
C ASN A 420 19.61 6.98 1.70
N THR A 421 20.04 8.18 1.31
CA THR A 421 20.91 9.02 2.13
C THR A 421 20.17 9.60 3.34
N HIS A 422 18.93 10.04 3.17
CA HIS A 422 18.18 10.75 4.21
C HIS A 422 17.40 9.84 5.17
N LEU A 423 16.78 8.78 4.64
CA LEU A 423 15.87 7.88 5.39
C LEU A 423 16.38 6.44 5.48
N GLY A 424 17.38 6.08 4.68
CA GLY A 424 17.91 4.72 4.59
C GLY A 424 17.25 3.88 3.48
N PRO A 425 17.95 2.83 2.99
CA PRO A 425 17.53 2.06 1.83
C PRO A 425 16.29 1.19 2.05
N GLU A 426 15.95 0.91 3.31
CA GLU A 426 14.78 0.11 3.67
C GLU A 426 13.56 0.98 4.03
N HIS A 427 13.64 2.31 3.88
CA HIS A 427 12.48 3.17 4.07
C HIS A 427 11.44 2.95 2.97
N ILE A 428 10.16 2.94 3.34
CA ILE A 428 9.08 2.63 2.40
C ILE A 428 9.03 3.56 1.18
N LEU A 429 9.39 4.84 1.34
CA LEU A 429 9.50 5.78 0.21
C LEU A 429 10.63 5.41 -0.76
N ALA A 430 11.75 4.90 -0.26
CA ALA A 430 12.85 4.41 -1.10
C ALA A 430 12.39 3.16 -1.87
N ALA A 431 11.73 2.22 -1.18
CA ALA A 431 11.14 1.03 -1.81
C ALA A 431 10.11 1.40 -2.90
N LEU A 432 9.24 2.39 -2.67
CA LEU A 432 8.31 2.90 -3.68
C LEU A 432 9.02 3.44 -4.93
N ALA A 433 10.10 4.22 -4.75
CA ALA A 433 10.87 4.75 -5.87
C ALA A 433 11.61 3.63 -6.65
N GLN A 434 12.19 2.67 -5.93
CA GLN A 434 12.83 1.48 -6.50
C GLN A 434 11.85 0.62 -7.28
N ASN A 435 10.64 0.44 -6.76
CA ASN A 435 9.58 -0.31 -7.41
C ASN A 435 9.16 0.35 -8.74
N LEU A 436 8.99 1.68 -8.76
CA LEU A 436 8.72 2.41 -10.00
C LEU A 436 9.90 2.30 -10.99
N LEU A 437 11.14 2.32 -10.52
CA LEU A 437 12.32 2.16 -11.38
C LEU A 437 12.38 0.75 -11.99
N ALA A 438 12.02 -0.26 -11.19
CA ALA A 438 11.89 -1.64 -11.67
C ALA A 438 10.86 -1.75 -12.79
N LEU A 439 9.72 -1.05 -12.69
CA LEU A 439 8.74 -0.97 -13.77
C LEU A 439 9.29 -0.28 -15.03
N VAL A 440 10.10 0.76 -14.90
CA VAL A 440 10.80 1.36 -16.05
C VAL A 440 11.68 0.32 -16.75
N HIS A 441 12.41 -0.51 -15.99
CA HIS A 441 13.21 -1.59 -16.57
C HIS A 441 12.35 -2.67 -17.26
N VAL A 442 11.18 -2.98 -16.71
CA VAL A 442 10.20 -3.89 -17.34
C VAL A 442 9.73 -3.36 -18.69
N GLU A 443 9.39 -2.07 -18.78
CA GLU A 443 9.00 -1.41 -20.03
C GLU A 443 10.16 -1.31 -21.04
N LEU A 444 11.40 -1.25 -20.55
CA LEU A 444 12.62 -1.32 -21.37
C LEU A 444 13.05 -2.75 -21.75
N GLY A 445 12.20 -3.77 -21.53
CA GLY A 445 12.50 -5.14 -21.94
C GLY A 445 13.37 -5.95 -20.97
N ARG A 446 13.55 -5.49 -19.73
CA ARG A 446 14.41 -6.11 -18.70
C ARG A 446 13.61 -6.59 -17.46
N PRO A 447 12.55 -7.41 -17.62
CA PRO A 447 11.69 -7.78 -16.49
C PRO A 447 12.37 -8.71 -15.48
N ARG A 448 13.33 -9.54 -15.91
CA ARG A 448 14.06 -10.45 -15.01
C ARG A 448 14.94 -9.71 -14.02
N ASP A 449 15.54 -8.59 -14.44
CA ASP A 449 16.39 -7.76 -13.58
C ASP A 449 15.57 -7.03 -12.50
N ALA A 450 14.28 -6.79 -12.77
CA ALA A 450 13.35 -6.12 -11.86
C ALA A 450 12.79 -7.04 -10.75
N LEU A 451 12.72 -8.35 -10.97
CA LEU A 451 12.08 -9.28 -10.02
C LEU A 451 12.68 -9.24 -8.60
N PRO A 452 14.02 -9.29 -8.40
CA PRO A 452 14.59 -9.33 -7.04
C PRO A 452 14.27 -8.10 -6.20
N VAL A 453 14.29 -6.90 -6.82
CA VAL A 453 13.99 -5.65 -6.11
C VAL A 453 12.49 -5.55 -5.78
N LEU A 454 11.61 -5.98 -6.68
CA LEU A 454 10.17 -6.03 -6.43
C LEU A 454 9.82 -7.01 -5.30
N GLU A 455 10.44 -8.19 -5.28
CA GLU A 455 10.22 -9.20 -4.25
C GLU A 455 10.66 -8.70 -2.86
N ALA A 456 11.84 -8.08 -2.76
CA ALA A 456 12.32 -7.48 -1.51
C ALA A 456 11.37 -6.37 -1.00
N ASN A 457 10.91 -5.49 -1.91
CA ASN A 457 9.99 -4.40 -1.57
C ASN A 457 8.62 -4.91 -1.10
N ILE A 458 8.12 -6.01 -1.68
CA ILE A 458 6.90 -6.67 -1.22
C ILE A 458 7.05 -7.20 0.21
N GLN A 459 8.17 -7.85 0.54
CA GLN A 459 8.41 -8.34 1.90
C GLN A 459 8.42 -7.21 2.92
N LEU A 460 9.07 -6.08 2.59
CA LEU A 460 9.03 -4.88 3.40
C LEU A 460 7.60 -4.36 3.56
N ALA A 461 6.83 -4.24 2.47
CA ALA A 461 5.46 -3.76 2.52
C ALA A 461 4.52 -4.69 3.30
N LEU A 462 4.69 -6.02 3.19
CA LEU A 462 3.96 -7.01 3.97
C LEU A 462 4.24 -6.87 5.47
N ARG A 463 5.50 -6.64 5.85
CA ARG A 463 5.91 -6.38 7.23
C ARG A 463 5.34 -5.06 7.77
N VAL A 464 5.51 -3.97 7.03
CA VAL A 464 5.16 -2.62 7.49
C VAL A 464 3.65 -2.41 7.48
N PHE A 465 2.96 -2.78 6.40
CA PHE A 465 1.55 -2.45 6.20
C PHE A 465 0.58 -3.65 6.21
N GLY A 466 1.08 -4.85 5.93
CA GLY A 466 0.27 -6.06 5.88
C GLY A 466 -0.45 -6.26 4.54
N LYS A 467 -0.88 -7.49 4.29
CA LYS A 467 -1.43 -7.93 2.99
C LYS A 467 -2.71 -7.23 2.50
N LYS A 468 -3.46 -6.55 3.40
CA LYS A 468 -4.72 -5.84 3.09
C LYS A 468 -4.53 -4.32 2.97
N ASN A 469 -3.29 -3.86 2.78
CA ASN A 469 -2.97 -2.45 2.54
C ASN A 469 -2.92 -2.15 1.04
N ASP A 470 -3.29 -0.93 0.66
CA ASP A 470 -3.32 -0.50 -0.75
C ASP A 470 -1.91 -0.52 -1.36
N THR A 471 -0.90 0.00 -0.65
CA THR A 471 0.48 0.03 -1.14
C THR A 471 1.04 -1.38 -1.33
N THR A 472 0.78 -2.29 -0.39
CA THR A 472 1.18 -3.70 -0.52
C THR A 472 0.48 -4.37 -1.70
N ALA A 473 -0.81 -4.11 -1.89
CA ALA A 473 -1.58 -4.66 -2.99
C ALA A 473 -1.07 -4.16 -4.36
N THR A 474 -0.75 -2.87 -4.50
CA THR A 474 -0.17 -2.31 -5.72
C THR A 474 1.18 -2.94 -6.04
N MET A 475 2.11 -3.04 -5.07
CA MET A 475 3.42 -3.66 -5.31
C MET A 475 3.30 -5.13 -5.73
N ARG A 476 2.39 -5.89 -5.10
CA ARG A 476 2.12 -7.29 -5.46
C ARG A 476 1.53 -7.42 -6.87
N MET A 477 0.62 -6.53 -7.25
CA MET A 477 0.06 -6.48 -8.61
C MET A 477 1.16 -6.22 -9.64
N GLU A 478 2.03 -5.24 -9.38
CA GLU A 478 3.15 -4.86 -10.25
C GLU A 478 4.19 -6.00 -10.37
N TYR A 479 4.40 -6.75 -9.31
CA TYR A 479 5.21 -7.98 -9.34
C TYR A 479 4.55 -9.09 -10.17
N GLY A 480 3.23 -9.31 -10.04
CA GLY A 480 2.48 -10.21 -10.91
C GLY A 480 2.58 -9.83 -12.39
N HIS A 481 2.47 -8.54 -12.70
CA HIS A 481 2.68 -8.01 -14.05
C HIS A 481 4.11 -8.28 -14.55
N THR A 482 5.10 -8.12 -13.69
CA THR A 482 6.51 -8.37 -14.03
C THR A 482 6.80 -9.85 -14.26
N LEU A 483 6.22 -10.75 -13.47
CA LEU A 483 6.36 -12.20 -13.61
C LEU A 483 5.89 -12.70 -14.98
N TYR A 484 4.73 -12.28 -15.48
CA TYR A 484 4.28 -12.76 -16.78
C TYR A 484 5.15 -12.20 -17.92
N ARG A 485 5.59 -10.92 -17.82
CA ARG A 485 6.54 -10.34 -18.79
C ARG A 485 7.91 -11.02 -18.77
N ALA A 486 8.33 -11.55 -17.61
CA ALA A 486 9.53 -12.38 -17.49
C ALA A 486 9.37 -13.80 -18.08
N GLY A 487 8.16 -14.16 -18.54
CA GLY A 487 7.84 -15.48 -19.07
C GLY A 487 7.45 -16.50 -18.01
N GLU A 488 6.92 -16.05 -16.87
CA GLU A 488 6.49 -16.90 -15.76
C GLU A 488 4.98 -16.76 -15.48
N PRO A 489 4.11 -17.02 -16.49
CA PRO A 489 2.69 -16.68 -16.41
C PRO A 489 1.92 -17.48 -15.34
N TYR A 490 2.34 -18.72 -15.05
CA TYR A 490 1.71 -19.52 -13.98
C TYR A 490 2.03 -18.98 -12.58
N ARG A 491 3.27 -18.51 -12.36
CA ARG A 491 3.65 -17.83 -11.10
C ARG A 491 2.93 -16.50 -10.96
N ALA A 492 2.83 -15.74 -12.05
CA ALA A 492 2.06 -14.51 -12.10
C ALA A 492 0.59 -14.74 -11.72
N ALA A 493 -0.06 -15.75 -12.33
CA ALA A 493 -1.45 -16.09 -12.04
C ALA A 493 -1.65 -16.47 -10.57
N ALA A 494 -0.78 -17.30 -9.99
CA ALA A 494 -0.86 -17.69 -8.58
C ALA A 494 -0.71 -16.49 -7.63
N GLU A 495 0.25 -15.59 -7.90
CA GLU A 495 0.42 -14.38 -7.11
C GLU A 495 -0.80 -13.45 -7.19
N LEU A 496 -1.34 -13.26 -8.39
CA LEU A 496 -2.51 -12.40 -8.61
C LEU A 496 -3.80 -13.00 -8.04
N ASP A 497 -3.97 -14.33 -8.09
CA ASP A 497 -5.09 -15.04 -7.47
C ASP A 497 -5.08 -14.84 -5.94
N THR A 498 -3.92 -14.99 -5.29
CA THR A 498 -3.80 -14.77 -3.84
C THR A 498 -3.99 -13.30 -3.48
N LEU A 499 -3.48 -12.37 -4.29
CA LEU A 499 -3.72 -10.94 -4.10
C LEU A 499 -5.21 -10.59 -4.15
N VAL A 500 -5.93 -11.04 -5.18
CA VAL A 500 -7.36 -10.82 -5.31
C VAL A 500 -8.10 -11.45 -4.13
N ALA A 501 -7.76 -12.68 -3.72
CA ALA A 501 -8.38 -13.34 -2.57
C ALA A 501 -8.17 -12.57 -1.25
N ASP A 502 -6.97 -12.05 -1.00
CA ASP A 502 -6.63 -11.30 0.21
C ASP A 502 -7.36 -9.95 0.31
N THR A 503 -7.62 -9.31 -0.84
CA THR A 503 -8.07 -7.92 -0.92
C THR A 503 -9.55 -7.75 -1.29
N ASN A 504 -10.19 -8.76 -1.91
CA ASN A 504 -11.58 -8.68 -2.41
C ASN A 504 -12.61 -8.37 -1.31
N SER A 505 -12.32 -8.67 -0.04
CA SER A 505 -13.22 -8.34 1.08
C SER A 505 -13.15 -6.86 1.51
N LYS A 506 -12.17 -6.08 1.05
CA LYS A 506 -11.93 -4.71 1.52
C LYS A 506 -12.42 -3.70 0.47
N VAL A 507 -13.55 -3.06 0.76
CA VAL A 507 -14.21 -2.09 -0.13
C VAL A 507 -13.28 -0.93 -0.50
N ASP A 508 -12.45 -0.47 0.43
CA ASP A 508 -11.47 0.60 0.20
C ASP A 508 -10.43 0.24 -0.89
N LEU A 509 -10.26 -1.04 -1.24
CA LEU A 509 -9.32 -1.50 -2.28
C LEU A 509 -9.99 -1.84 -3.61
N ALA A 510 -11.26 -1.45 -3.82
CA ALA A 510 -12.03 -1.85 -5.00
C ALA A 510 -11.28 -1.60 -6.32
N ARG A 511 -10.67 -0.42 -6.49
CA ARG A 511 -9.89 -0.10 -7.69
C ARG A 511 -8.68 -1.02 -7.87
N THR A 512 -7.86 -1.17 -6.84
CA THR A 512 -6.65 -2.01 -6.87
C THR A 512 -7.00 -3.47 -7.16
N VAL A 513 -8.16 -3.94 -6.69
CA VAL A 513 -8.70 -5.26 -7.05
C VAL A 513 -9.05 -5.35 -8.54
N VAL A 514 -9.64 -4.32 -9.15
CA VAL A 514 -9.92 -4.33 -10.60
C VAL A 514 -8.62 -4.34 -11.42
N GLU A 515 -7.62 -3.55 -11.02
CA GLU A 515 -6.30 -3.51 -11.69
C GLU A 515 -5.55 -4.86 -11.52
N ALA A 516 -5.64 -5.50 -10.35
CA ALA A 516 -5.09 -6.85 -10.14
C ALA A 516 -5.81 -7.92 -10.99
N GLN A 517 -7.13 -7.83 -11.12
CA GLN A 517 -7.92 -8.71 -12.00
C GLN A 517 -7.56 -8.50 -13.49
N GLU A 518 -7.20 -7.28 -13.87
CA GLU A 518 -6.71 -6.98 -15.22
C GLU A 518 -5.34 -7.65 -15.46
N ALA A 519 -4.40 -7.50 -14.53
CA ALA A 519 -3.09 -8.16 -14.60
C ALA A 519 -3.24 -9.70 -14.65
N ARG A 520 -4.24 -10.24 -13.94
CA ARG A 520 -4.57 -11.66 -13.96
C ARG A 520 -5.05 -12.12 -15.33
N GLY A 521 -5.82 -11.30 -16.03
CA GLY A 521 -6.23 -11.53 -17.42
C GLY A 521 -5.04 -11.59 -18.38
N LEU A 522 -4.04 -10.72 -18.21
CA LEU A 522 -2.79 -10.75 -18.98
C LEU A 522 -1.98 -12.03 -18.69
N ALA A 523 -1.83 -12.41 -17.42
CA ALA A 523 -1.14 -13.65 -17.05
C ALA A 523 -1.84 -14.90 -17.62
N ALA A 524 -3.17 -14.93 -17.58
CA ALA A 524 -3.97 -16.00 -18.18
C ALA A 524 -3.78 -16.05 -19.72
N TRP A 525 -3.78 -14.90 -20.38
CA TRP A 525 -3.54 -14.84 -21.83
C TRP A 525 -2.13 -15.33 -22.18
N ALA A 526 -1.11 -14.90 -21.44
CA ALA A 526 0.26 -15.40 -21.58
C ALA A 526 0.37 -16.92 -21.37
N ALA A 527 -0.44 -17.50 -20.46
CA ALA A 527 -0.56 -18.94 -20.23
C ALA A 527 -1.44 -19.68 -21.26
N ALA A 528 -1.96 -19.01 -22.29
CA ALA A 528 -2.92 -19.53 -23.27
C ALA A 528 -4.27 -19.98 -22.68
N ASP A 529 -4.66 -19.47 -21.50
CA ASP A 529 -6.00 -19.65 -20.95
C ASP A 529 -6.92 -18.52 -21.43
N TYR A 530 -7.37 -18.66 -22.68
CA TYR A 530 -8.24 -17.70 -23.35
C TYR A 530 -9.58 -17.47 -22.65
N ALA A 531 -10.13 -18.52 -22.03
CA ALA A 531 -11.42 -18.43 -21.35
C ALA A 531 -11.30 -17.58 -20.08
N MET A 532 -10.25 -17.81 -19.28
CA MET A 532 -9.98 -17.00 -18.10
C MET A 532 -9.61 -15.56 -18.47
N ALA A 533 -8.77 -15.37 -19.49
CA ALA A 533 -8.39 -14.04 -19.96
C ALA A 533 -9.61 -13.22 -20.39
N ALA A 534 -10.49 -13.81 -21.22
CA ALA A 534 -11.72 -13.16 -21.67
C ALA A 534 -12.64 -12.80 -20.51
N ALA A 535 -12.83 -13.71 -19.55
CA ALA A 535 -13.66 -13.47 -18.37
C ALA A 535 -13.11 -12.30 -17.52
N CYS A 536 -11.80 -12.27 -17.28
CA CYS A 536 -11.16 -11.20 -16.52
C CYS A 536 -11.35 -9.83 -17.20
N PHE A 537 -11.04 -9.71 -18.49
CA PHE A 537 -11.16 -8.42 -19.19
C PHE A 537 -12.62 -7.94 -19.30
N GLN A 538 -13.57 -8.86 -19.49
CA GLN A 538 -14.99 -8.53 -19.50
C GLN A 538 -15.47 -8.01 -18.14
N GLU A 539 -15.05 -8.64 -17.04
CA GLU A 539 -15.35 -8.18 -15.69
C GLU A 539 -14.71 -6.83 -15.38
N CYS A 540 -13.43 -6.65 -15.73
CA CYS A 540 -12.71 -5.38 -15.53
C CYS A 540 -13.37 -4.23 -16.31
N ALA A 541 -13.78 -4.45 -17.55
CA ALA A 541 -14.47 -3.44 -18.35
C ALA A 541 -15.76 -2.95 -17.67
N VAL A 542 -16.55 -3.86 -17.09
CA VAL A 542 -17.76 -3.49 -16.33
C VAL A 542 -17.41 -2.71 -15.06
N LYS A 543 -16.47 -3.23 -14.26
CA LYS A 543 -16.11 -2.61 -12.97
C LYS A 543 -15.47 -1.24 -13.12
N PHE A 544 -14.56 -1.06 -14.06
CA PHE A 544 -13.98 0.26 -14.34
C PHE A 544 -15.06 1.28 -14.74
N ARG A 545 -16.03 0.87 -15.57
CA ARG A 545 -17.15 1.73 -15.95
C ARG A 545 -18.05 2.09 -14.75
N SER A 546 -18.36 1.14 -13.88
CA SER A 546 -19.13 1.41 -12.65
C SER A 546 -18.40 2.30 -11.65
N HIS A 547 -17.06 2.38 -11.73
CA HIS A 547 -16.22 3.24 -10.91
C HIS A 547 -15.79 4.53 -11.61
N HIS A 548 -16.42 4.90 -12.73
CA HIS A 548 -16.14 6.14 -13.49
C HIS A 548 -14.76 6.22 -14.16
N TRP A 549 -14.23 5.09 -14.65
CA TRP A 549 -12.97 4.99 -15.42
C TRP A 549 -13.22 4.51 -16.87
N PRO A 550 -13.86 5.33 -17.73
CA PRO A 550 -14.24 4.89 -19.08
C PRO A 550 -13.05 4.51 -19.97
N ARG A 551 -11.89 5.17 -19.88
CA ARG A 551 -10.74 4.82 -20.73
C ARG A 551 -10.08 3.53 -20.26
N ALA A 552 -9.98 3.28 -18.96
CA ALA A 552 -9.55 1.99 -18.42
C ALA A 552 -10.51 0.84 -18.81
N ALA A 553 -11.82 1.10 -18.79
CA ALA A 553 -12.82 0.14 -19.27
C ALA A 553 -12.62 -0.17 -20.75
N ARG A 554 -12.44 0.86 -21.59
CA ARG A 554 -12.20 0.71 -23.03
C ARG A 554 -10.91 -0.04 -23.35
N LYS A 555 -9.83 0.21 -22.59
CA LYS A 555 -8.57 -0.56 -22.65
C LYS A 555 -8.84 -2.06 -22.40
N CYS A 556 -9.63 -2.40 -21.38
CA CYS A 556 -9.98 -3.80 -21.11
C CYS A 556 -10.78 -4.41 -22.26
N THR A 557 -11.72 -3.67 -22.87
CA THR A 557 -12.46 -4.15 -24.05
C THR A 557 -11.55 -4.35 -25.27
N ALA A 558 -10.55 -3.48 -25.49
CA ALA A 558 -9.55 -3.66 -26.55
C ALA A 558 -8.67 -4.91 -26.31
N ARG A 559 -8.28 -5.19 -25.06
CA ARG A 559 -7.55 -6.41 -24.69
C ARG A 559 -8.40 -7.66 -24.88
N LEU A 560 -9.68 -7.61 -24.51
CA LEU A 560 -10.64 -8.68 -24.80
C LEU A 560 -10.70 -8.98 -26.29
N PHE A 561 -10.77 -7.96 -27.14
CA PHE A 561 -10.74 -8.10 -28.60
C PHE A 561 -9.48 -8.84 -29.10
N MET A 562 -8.29 -8.46 -28.62
CA MET A 562 -7.04 -9.15 -29.00
C MET A 562 -7.04 -10.62 -28.58
N VAL A 563 -7.53 -10.94 -27.38
CA VAL A 563 -7.66 -12.32 -26.89
C VAL A 563 -8.57 -13.16 -27.80
N LEU A 564 -9.70 -12.61 -28.25
CA LEU A 564 -10.62 -13.32 -29.14
C LEU A 564 -10.01 -13.59 -30.52
N LEU A 565 -9.30 -12.62 -31.08
CA LEU A 565 -8.64 -12.78 -32.37
C LEU A 565 -7.49 -13.79 -32.30
N ASP A 566 -6.63 -13.71 -31.29
CA ASP A 566 -5.56 -14.69 -31.07
C ASP A 566 -6.13 -16.12 -30.89
N ALA A 567 -7.20 -16.27 -30.10
CA ALA A 567 -7.90 -17.56 -29.98
C ALA A 567 -8.41 -18.08 -31.33
N SER A 568 -9.00 -17.20 -32.14
CA SER A 568 -9.56 -17.53 -33.46
C SER A 568 -8.46 -17.99 -34.43
N VAL A 569 -7.35 -17.26 -34.52
CA VAL A 569 -6.20 -17.60 -35.38
C VAL A 569 -5.65 -19.00 -35.04
N ARG A 570 -5.72 -19.39 -33.76
CA ARG A 570 -5.23 -20.68 -33.27
C ARG A 570 -6.27 -21.79 -33.26
N GLY A 571 -7.49 -21.53 -33.73
CA GLY A 571 -8.58 -22.50 -33.72
C GLY A 571 -9.07 -22.88 -32.32
N VAL A 572 -8.84 -22.04 -31.31
CA VAL A 572 -9.30 -22.27 -29.93
C VAL A 572 -10.73 -21.76 -29.80
N ALA A 573 -11.70 -22.68 -29.75
CA ALA A 573 -13.10 -22.34 -29.59
C ALA A 573 -13.45 -22.01 -28.13
N LEU A 574 -13.79 -20.74 -27.87
CA LEU A 574 -14.44 -20.34 -26.63
C LEU A 574 -15.89 -20.87 -26.57
N LYS A 575 -16.44 -21.01 -25.36
CA LYS A 575 -17.85 -21.36 -25.19
C LYS A 575 -18.72 -20.35 -25.97
N PRO A 576 -19.71 -20.77 -26.77
CA PRO A 576 -20.49 -19.87 -27.63
C PRO A 576 -21.13 -18.71 -26.89
N THR A 577 -21.58 -18.93 -25.65
CA THR A 577 -22.16 -17.89 -24.79
C THR A 577 -21.15 -16.83 -24.38
N VAL A 578 -19.92 -17.24 -24.04
CA VAL A 578 -18.82 -16.31 -23.72
C VAL A 578 -18.47 -15.53 -24.96
N ALA A 579 -18.21 -16.22 -26.08
CA ALA A 579 -17.85 -15.60 -27.35
C ALA A 579 -18.88 -14.56 -27.82
N ALA A 580 -20.17 -14.91 -27.83
CA ALA A 580 -21.25 -13.99 -28.23
C ALA A 580 -21.33 -12.78 -27.29
N SER A 581 -21.24 -12.99 -25.97
CA SER A 581 -21.27 -11.89 -25.00
C SER A 581 -20.06 -10.95 -25.12
N SER A 582 -18.89 -11.49 -25.43
CA SER A 582 -17.65 -10.73 -25.59
C SER A 582 -17.66 -9.92 -26.89
N TRP A 583 -18.12 -10.50 -28.01
CA TRP A 583 -18.25 -9.79 -29.28
C TRP A 583 -19.30 -8.67 -29.22
N GLY A 584 -20.48 -8.93 -28.62
CA GLY A 584 -21.49 -7.88 -28.45
C GLY A 584 -20.96 -6.66 -27.68
N ARG A 585 -20.17 -6.89 -26.61
CA ARG A 585 -19.52 -5.79 -25.88
C ARG A 585 -18.53 -5.00 -26.73
N ILE A 586 -17.76 -5.67 -27.58
CA ILE A 586 -16.79 -5.02 -28.47
C ILE A 586 -17.54 -4.16 -29.49
N GLU A 587 -18.62 -4.68 -30.06
CA GLU A 587 -19.49 -3.95 -30.99
C GLU A 587 -20.12 -2.72 -30.33
N ASP A 588 -20.72 -2.86 -29.14
CA ASP A 588 -21.30 -1.75 -28.38
C ASP A 588 -20.25 -0.65 -28.09
N GLU A 589 -19.06 -1.03 -27.64
CA GLU A 589 -18.01 -0.08 -27.24
C GLU A 589 -17.42 0.68 -28.43
N PHE A 590 -17.11 -0.05 -29.50
CA PHE A 590 -16.32 0.49 -30.60
C PHE A 590 -17.16 1.01 -31.75
N THR A 591 -18.41 0.58 -31.93
CA THR A 591 -19.26 1.05 -33.05
C THR A 591 -20.02 2.34 -32.69
N GLU A 592 -20.39 2.53 -31.42
CA GLU A 592 -21.19 3.68 -30.97
C GLU A 592 -20.34 4.91 -30.58
N SER A 593 -19.03 4.77 -30.40
CA SER A 593 -18.15 5.83 -29.89
C SER A 593 -17.54 6.68 -31.02
N THR A 594 -17.81 7.99 -31.03
CA THR A 594 -17.28 8.96 -32.01
C THR A 594 -15.84 9.40 -31.76
N ASP A 595 -15.20 8.98 -30.65
CA ASP A 595 -14.16 9.80 -30.01
C ASP A 595 -12.76 9.20 -29.97
N THR A 596 -12.45 8.19 -30.80
CA THR A 596 -11.12 7.88 -31.41
C THR A 596 -11.01 6.38 -31.69
N PRO A 597 -10.98 5.95 -32.95
CA PRO A 597 -11.02 4.54 -33.31
C PRO A 597 -9.66 3.95 -33.79
N GLU A 598 -8.63 4.76 -34.04
CA GLU A 598 -7.30 4.28 -34.51
C GLU A 598 -6.18 4.25 -33.47
N VAL A 599 -6.42 4.75 -32.25
CA VAL A 599 -5.42 4.74 -31.17
C VAL A 599 -5.76 3.65 -30.17
N TRP A 600 -4.81 2.74 -29.93
CA TRP A 600 -4.94 1.74 -28.87
C TRP A 600 -4.83 2.42 -27.50
N THR A 601 -5.97 2.59 -26.83
CA THR A 601 -6.06 3.35 -25.57
C THR A 601 -5.11 2.76 -24.52
N LYS A 602 -4.13 3.57 -24.08
CA LYS A 602 -3.11 3.19 -23.06
C LYS A 602 -2.25 1.98 -23.46
N GLU A 603 -2.07 1.75 -24.76
CA GLU A 603 -1.07 0.81 -25.29
C GLU A 603 0.04 1.59 -26.00
N PHE A 604 1.28 1.28 -25.67
CA PHE A 604 2.47 1.99 -26.14
C PHE A 604 3.41 1.01 -26.82
N CYS A 605 4.02 1.46 -27.91
CA CYS A 605 4.98 0.67 -28.66
C CYS A 605 6.23 0.41 -27.81
N ALA A 606 6.62 -0.85 -27.63
CA ALA A 606 7.84 -1.19 -26.90
C ALA A 606 9.13 -0.76 -27.63
N GLY A 607 9.05 -0.47 -28.94
CA GLY A 607 10.18 0.00 -29.75
C GLY A 607 10.40 1.51 -29.71
N CYS A 608 9.35 2.32 -29.90
CA CYS A 608 9.46 3.78 -29.94
C CYS A 608 8.85 4.50 -28.74
N HIS A 609 8.18 3.78 -27.84
CA HIS A 609 7.52 4.29 -26.62
C HIS A 609 6.38 5.30 -26.86
N GLU A 610 5.92 5.42 -28.11
CA GLU A 610 4.77 6.23 -28.47
C GLU A 610 3.47 5.42 -28.43
N ALA A 611 2.34 6.11 -28.26
CA ALA A 611 1.03 5.49 -28.39
C ALA A 611 0.87 4.84 -29.77
N ILE A 612 0.29 3.64 -29.81
CA ILE A 612 0.14 2.89 -31.07
C ILE A 612 -1.04 3.46 -31.85
N LEU A 613 -0.72 4.09 -33.00
CA LEU A 613 -1.66 4.49 -34.04
C LEU A 613 -1.66 3.41 -35.14
N GLY A 614 -2.84 2.94 -35.53
CA GLY A 614 -2.99 1.91 -36.56
C GLY A 614 -2.76 0.50 -36.01
N SER A 615 -2.14 -0.36 -36.82
CA SER A 615 -1.99 -1.78 -36.53
C SER A 615 -1.00 -2.02 -35.39
N LEU A 616 -1.41 -2.90 -34.48
CA LEU A 616 -0.63 -3.34 -33.33
C LEU A 616 -0.09 -4.74 -33.62
N HIS A 617 1.20 -4.94 -33.36
CA HIS A 617 1.91 -6.19 -33.59
C HIS A 617 2.36 -6.79 -32.26
N ILE A 618 2.21 -8.10 -32.09
CA ILE A 618 2.74 -8.85 -30.95
C ILE A 618 3.55 -10.04 -31.45
N CYS A 619 4.61 -10.40 -30.72
CA CYS A 619 5.37 -11.61 -31.01
C CYS A 619 4.63 -12.85 -30.47
N ASP A 620 4.47 -13.86 -31.31
CA ASP A 620 3.80 -15.14 -31.05
C ASP A 620 4.61 -16.09 -30.15
N VAL A 621 5.94 -15.89 -30.12
CA VAL A 621 6.89 -16.70 -29.34
C VAL A 621 7.13 -16.12 -27.95
N CYS A 622 7.09 -14.79 -27.81
CA CYS A 622 7.17 -14.13 -26.51
C CYS A 622 5.92 -14.42 -25.66
N PRO A 623 5.96 -14.18 -24.33
CA PRO A 623 4.75 -14.25 -23.52
C PRO A 623 3.68 -13.32 -24.11
N ARG A 624 2.48 -13.86 -24.38
CA ARG A 624 1.41 -13.12 -25.08
C ARG A 624 1.04 -11.84 -24.34
N GLY A 625 0.90 -10.76 -25.07
CA GLY A 625 0.59 -9.44 -24.50
C GLY A 625 1.69 -8.87 -23.60
N ALA A 626 2.92 -9.39 -23.64
CA ALA A 626 4.04 -8.81 -22.89
C ALA A 626 4.53 -7.50 -23.51
N TYR A 627 4.67 -7.47 -24.84
CA TYR A 627 5.14 -6.32 -25.58
C TYR A 627 4.33 -6.16 -26.87
N THR A 628 3.95 -4.92 -27.14
CA THR A 628 3.19 -4.53 -28.33
C THR A 628 4.03 -3.54 -29.15
N TYR A 629 3.92 -3.61 -30.47
CA TYR A 629 4.70 -2.78 -31.39
C TYR A 629 3.78 -2.09 -32.38
N CYS A 630 4.06 -0.83 -32.70
CA CYS A 630 3.41 -0.18 -33.84
C CYS A 630 3.97 -0.73 -35.15
N HIS A 631 3.18 -0.64 -36.22
CA HIS A 631 3.55 -1.10 -37.56
C HIS A 631 4.94 -0.61 -38.01
N ARG A 632 5.25 0.67 -37.77
CA ARG A 632 6.55 1.26 -38.10
C ARG A 632 7.73 0.58 -37.39
N CYS A 633 7.61 0.30 -36.09
CA CYS A 633 8.70 -0.30 -35.32
C CYS A 633 8.89 -1.77 -35.68
N TRP A 634 7.79 -2.50 -35.83
CA TRP A 634 7.83 -3.88 -36.30
C TRP A 634 8.51 -3.99 -37.67
N ASN A 635 8.08 -3.20 -38.65
CA ASN A 635 8.66 -3.21 -40.01
C ASN A 635 10.13 -2.75 -40.05
N ALA A 636 10.56 -1.92 -39.10
CA ALA A 636 11.94 -1.47 -38.99
C ALA A 636 12.85 -2.44 -38.19
N GLY A 637 12.31 -3.56 -37.69
CA GLY A 637 13.02 -4.46 -36.79
C GLY A 637 13.36 -3.85 -35.41
N ASN A 638 12.72 -2.74 -35.05
CA ASN A 638 12.88 -2.09 -33.74
C ASN A 638 11.98 -2.78 -32.70
N VAL A 639 12.30 -4.05 -32.42
CA VAL A 639 11.58 -4.93 -31.50
C VAL A 639 12.53 -5.43 -30.41
N LEU A 640 12.00 -5.75 -29.22
CA LEU A 640 12.83 -6.19 -28.09
C LEU A 640 13.28 -7.66 -28.19
N CYS A 641 12.65 -8.45 -29.07
CA CYS A 641 12.94 -9.87 -29.27
C CYS A 641 13.58 -10.14 -30.63
N GLY A 642 14.48 -11.13 -30.72
CA GLY A 642 15.13 -11.54 -31.97
C GLY A 642 14.39 -12.64 -32.74
N HIS A 643 13.06 -12.70 -32.68
CA HIS A 643 12.26 -13.68 -33.42
C HIS A 643 11.95 -13.21 -34.84
N ASP A 644 11.74 -14.15 -35.75
CA ASP A 644 11.48 -13.88 -37.17
C ASP A 644 10.17 -13.11 -37.39
N GLU A 645 10.07 -12.35 -38.49
CA GLU A 645 8.88 -11.55 -38.83
C GLU A 645 7.59 -12.40 -38.93
N GLU A 646 7.69 -13.63 -39.42
CA GLU A 646 6.57 -14.58 -39.51
C GLU A 646 6.02 -14.99 -38.13
N SER A 647 6.79 -14.75 -37.06
CA SER A 647 6.41 -15.01 -35.69
C SER A 647 5.61 -13.87 -35.05
N PHE A 648 5.10 -12.92 -35.83
CA PHE A 648 4.29 -11.80 -35.31
C PHE A 648 2.83 -11.89 -35.76
N LEU A 649 1.92 -11.63 -34.82
CA LEU A 649 0.50 -11.42 -35.09
C LEU A 649 0.24 -9.92 -35.21
N SER A 650 -0.55 -9.54 -36.21
CA SER A 650 -0.97 -8.15 -36.46
C SER A 650 -2.47 -8.00 -36.21
N PHE A 651 -2.84 -6.93 -35.50
CA PHE A 651 -4.22 -6.59 -35.20
C PHE A 651 -4.52 -5.17 -35.70
N SER A 652 -5.53 -5.03 -36.56
CA SER A 652 -6.14 -3.72 -36.81
C SER A 652 -6.94 -3.28 -35.57
N PRO A 653 -7.02 -1.95 -35.29
CA PRO A 653 -7.85 -1.44 -34.20
C PRO A 653 -9.30 -1.95 -34.25
N PRO A 654 -9.98 -2.15 -33.11
CA PRO A 654 -11.26 -2.84 -33.06
C PRO A 654 -12.33 -2.29 -34.01
N HIS A 655 -12.49 -0.96 -34.09
CA HIS A 655 -13.49 -0.35 -34.98
C HIS A 655 -13.15 -0.59 -36.45
N ARG A 656 -11.87 -0.40 -36.84
CA ARG A 656 -11.42 -0.67 -38.21
C ARG A 656 -11.61 -2.13 -38.59
N HIS A 657 -11.28 -3.05 -37.67
CA HIS A 657 -11.53 -4.46 -37.87
C HIS A 657 -13.02 -4.77 -38.11
N LEU A 658 -13.93 -4.13 -37.37
CA LEU A 658 -15.38 -4.32 -37.57
C LEU A 658 -15.85 -3.78 -38.92
N LEU A 659 -15.34 -2.63 -39.37
CA LEU A 659 -15.63 -2.10 -40.71
C LEU A 659 -15.10 -3.01 -41.82
N GLU A 660 -13.85 -3.44 -41.71
CA GLU A 660 -13.20 -4.34 -42.67
C GLU A 660 -13.91 -5.69 -42.73
N LYS A 661 -14.30 -6.24 -41.58
CA LYS A 661 -15.07 -7.48 -41.50
C LYS A 661 -16.45 -7.33 -42.14
N ASN A 662 -17.16 -6.22 -41.89
CA ASN A 662 -18.45 -5.94 -42.52
C ASN A 662 -18.32 -5.90 -44.05
N LEU A 663 -17.26 -5.28 -44.59
CA LEU A 663 -16.97 -5.27 -46.02
C LEU A 663 -16.64 -6.66 -46.57
N GLN A 664 -15.85 -7.45 -45.84
CA GLN A 664 -15.45 -8.80 -46.25
C GLN A 664 -16.61 -9.80 -46.24
N THR A 665 -17.56 -9.65 -45.31
CA THR A 665 -18.75 -10.52 -45.20
C THR A 665 -19.99 -9.89 -45.82
N PHE A 666 -19.85 -8.82 -46.60
CA PHE A 666 -20.98 -8.08 -47.16
C PHE A 666 -21.77 -8.97 -48.11
N ASP A 667 -23.08 -9.08 -47.89
CA ASP A 667 -24.00 -9.84 -48.72
C ASP A 667 -25.21 -8.95 -49.06
N GLY A 668 -25.04 -8.13 -50.09
CA GLY A 668 -26.00 -7.09 -50.47
C GLY A 668 -25.74 -6.48 -51.86
N PRO A 669 -26.59 -5.53 -52.31
CA PRO A 669 -26.44 -4.90 -53.62
C PRO A 669 -25.19 -4.02 -53.69
N LEU A 670 -24.63 -3.86 -54.91
CA LEU A 670 -23.40 -3.11 -55.14
C LEU A 670 -23.48 -1.67 -54.60
N ASP A 671 -24.60 -0.97 -54.79
CA ASP A 671 -24.77 0.41 -54.30
C ASP A 671 -24.62 0.51 -52.77
N ALA A 672 -25.13 -0.47 -52.03
CA ALA A 672 -25.00 -0.51 -50.57
C ALA A 672 -23.57 -0.88 -50.13
N PHE A 673 -22.87 -1.70 -50.91
CA PHE A 673 -21.45 -1.97 -50.71
C PHE A 673 -20.61 -0.71 -50.95
N GLU A 674 -20.91 0.07 -52.00
CA GLU A 674 -20.22 1.34 -52.30
C GLU A 674 -20.40 2.36 -51.18
N ASP A 675 -21.61 2.46 -50.62
CA ASP A 675 -21.88 3.34 -49.49
C ASP A 675 -21.10 2.89 -48.24
N ALA A 676 -21.06 1.59 -47.95
CA ALA A 676 -20.27 1.03 -46.85
C ALA A 676 -18.75 1.24 -47.05
N PHE A 677 -18.25 1.01 -48.27
CA PHE A 677 -16.84 1.21 -48.62
C PHE A 677 -16.45 2.68 -48.53
N ARG A 678 -17.31 3.60 -48.98
CA ARG A 678 -17.12 5.04 -48.83
C ARG A 678 -17.08 5.45 -47.37
N GLY A 679 -17.94 4.88 -46.53
CA GLY A 679 -17.90 5.08 -45.07
C GLY A 679 -16.55 4.65 -44.47
N TYR A 680 -16.03 3.49 -44.88
CA TYR A 680 -14.71 3.02 -44.49
C TYR A 680 -13.56 3.94 -44.98
N GLU A 681 -13.63 4.43 -46.21
CA GLU A 681 -12.63 5.37 -46.74
C GLU A 681 -12.66 6.71 -45.99
N THR A 682 -13.85 7.25 -45.74
CA THR A 682 -14.03 8.47 -44.94
C THR A 682 -13.42 8.30 -43.55
N TYR A 683 -13.75 7.19 -42.88
CA TYR A 683 -13.13 6.81 -41.61
C TYR A 683 -11.60 6.80 -41.69
N CYS A 684 -11.03 6.13 -42.69
CA CYS A 684 -9.57 6.02 -42.84
C CYS A 684 -8.89 7.38 -43.05
N ILE A 685 -9.55 8.29 -43.77
CA ILE A 685 -9.06 9.64 -44.02
C ILE A 685 -9.11 10.47 -42.73
N GLU A 686 -10.27 10.49 -42.06
CA GLU A 686 -10.47 11.27 -40.84
C GLU A 686 -9.52 10.84 -39.72
N GLN A 687 -9.29 9.54 -39.60
CA GLN A 687 -8.47 8.94 -38.54
C GLN A 687 -7.01 8.75 -38.94
N ARG A 688 -6.64 9.22 -40.14
CA ARG A 688 -5.26 9.20 -40.67
C ARG A 688 -4.65 7.79 -40.67
N VAL A 689 -5.45 6.79 -41.02
CA VAL A 689 -4.97 5.39 -41.19
C VAL A 689 -3.87 5.37 -42.25
N PRO A 690 -2.69 4.80 -41.96
CA PRO A 690 -1.61 4.64 -42.94
C PRO A 690 -2.10 3.92 -44.21
N LEU A 691 -1.67 4.39 -45.39
CA LEU A 691 -2.21 3.91 -46.68
C LEU A 691 -1.96 2.42 -46.91
N ASP A 692 -0.79 1.94 -46.46
CA ASP A 692 -0.33 0.56 -46.48
C ASP A 692 -1.11 -0.36 -45.52
N GLU A 693 -1.84 0.21 -44.57
CA GLU A 693 -2.66 -0.53 -43.63
C GLU A 693 -4.15 -0.58 -44.01
N ARG A 694 -4.57 0.12 -45.08
CA ARG A 694 -5.98 0.16 -45.51
C ARG A 694 -6.33 -1.08 -46.33
N GLN A 695 -7.54 -1.60 -46.12
CA GLN A 695 -8.14 -2.67 -46.90
C GLN A 695 -8.31 -2.23 -48.35
N PRO A 696 -7.55 -2.81 -49.31
CA PRO A 696 -7.67 -2.42 -50.70
C PRO A 696 -8.97 -2.96 -51.27
N ARG A 697 -9.69 -2.13 -52.03
CA ARG A 697 -10.93 -2.49 -52.72
C ARG A 697 -10.77 -3.77 -53.57
N ALA A 698 -9.64 -3.90 -54.27
CA ALA A 698 -9.35 -5.05 -55.12
C ALA A 698 -9.37 -6.38 -54.36
N ALA A 699 -9.01 -6.39 -53.07
CA ALA A 699 -9.02 -7.60 -52.25
C ALA A 699 -10.43 -8.05 -51.82
N LEU A 700 -11.46 -7.20 -52.00
CA LEU A 700 -12.84 -7.51 -51.62
C LEU A 700 -13.64 -8.17 -52.76
N GLY A 701 -13.07 -8.30 -53.96
CA GLY A 701 -13.73 -8.98 -55.09
C GLY A 701 -14.89 -8.21 -55.75
N TYR A 702 -15.20 -7.00 -55.28
CA TYR A 702 -16.17 -6.07 -55.88
C TYR A 702 -15.48 -5.13 -56.89
N GLU A 703 -14.95 -5.71 -57.96
CA GLU A 703 -14.48 -4.93 -59.11
C GLU A 703 -15.68 -4.37 -59.88
N ILE A 704 -15.65 -3.06 -60.15
CA ILE A 704 -16.46 -2.51 -61.24
C ILE A 704 -15.83 -3.06 -62.51
N ASP A 705 -16.58 -3.83 -63.30
CA ASP A 705 -16.15 -4.21 -64.64
C ASP A 705 -15.98 -2.93 -65.46
N THR A 706 -14.76 -2.40 -65.49
CA THR A 706 -14.40 -1.20 -66.25
C THR A 706 -14.26 -1.51 -67.75
N ARG A 707 -14.79 -2.64 -68.23
CA ARG A 707 -14.94 -2.91 -69.66
C ARG A 707 -15.90 -1.90 -70.30
N LEU A 708 -15.27 -0.82 -70.73
CA LEU A 708 -15.59 0.05 -71.86
C LEU A 708 -17.08 0.16 -72.14
N TRP A 709 -17.66 1.21 -71.57
CA TRP A 709 -18.77 1.93 -72.17
C TRP A 709 -18.38 2.28 -73.63
N HIS A 710 -18.72 1.41 -74.58
CA HIS A 710 -18.72 1.77 -75.99
C HIS A 710 -20.02 2.56 -76.24
N PRO A 711 -19.94 3.82 -76.70
CA PRO A 711 -21.14 4.50 -77.17
C PRO A 711 -21.57 3.81 -78.46
N MET A 712 -22.72 3.13 -78.46
CA MET A 712 -23.41 2.82 -79.71
C MET A 712 -24.06 4.11 -80.23
N PHE A 713 -23.80 4.35 -81.52
CA PHE A 713 -24.17 5.49 -82.36
C PHE A 713 -25.58 6.06 -82.16
#